data_AF-A0AAI9ZC85-F1
#
_entry.id   AF-A0AAI9ZC85-F1
#
_cell.length_a   1.000
_cell.length_b   1.000
_cell.length_c   1.000
_cell.angle_alpha   90.00
_cell.angle_beta   90.00
_cell.angle_gamma   90.00
#
_symmetry.space_group_name_H-M   'P 1'
#
loop_
_entity.id
_entity.type
_entity.pdbx_description
1 polymer ?
#
loop_
_entity_poly.entity_id
_entity_poly.type
_entity_poly.pdbx_seq_one_letter_code
_entity_poly.pdbx_strand_id
1 'polypeptide(L)'
;VLAELSLQAAVTASLEEQACPFGYGGTNGHIIIESVDALYPWYQHGQPKRVATYDHRCAVPLLLCLSAHDNATLWKNVEAVSAVASDYYVADLAHTLNLHRTMFSNRAFTIARENQVSEAFARDALQQGTVPKRPATNVGFLFTGQGAQWTGMFKHALVDYPFIMDIIDRLDLVLQRLDPPPTFRIAEMLTGGEDADAASCINDPDVAQPLCTAVQIAIIDLLARWGVAPTVSVGHSSGEIGAAYAAGLISAPEAIIAAFCRGRAVSEASSPGSMLAVGLGAGQVAEFLPDDAGRVCIACENSPSSVTLSGQVEEISRLGADLTTRGIFVREVKTGRAYHSPHMGPVGAVYDDILATELRTLTTADSQWRRPRSDMVSSVSGSLITSETLPQGYWSANLRQRVRFNDAVQVVCEDERFRPVTLMLEIGPHAALSGPFKQICLANQAERLKYVPSLIRNKNDTEQLLSLAGALFLAGYPVSLQDVNAESYRNTHGSAVTKGSMRKPKTQYLLVGLPPYQWNYAKRYWAEPRAIIEQRAPSHARHDLLGRRVPGLSERAKVWRNVLRHRDIPWLKDHSLGGTAIFPAAGYLSMATEALWQVRESAGLPISAVQLHRVDIMKAPALPDGDSGDSGVDHYDLMTDVQRLEKNLPDIIL
;
A
#
# COMPACT_ATOMS: atom_id res chain seq x y z
N VAL A 1 -15.98 21.83 -29.06
CA VAL A 1 -15.40 21.29 -30.31
C VAL A 1 -13.92 21.09 -30.02
N LEU A 2 -13.53 19.83 -29.82
CA LEU A 2 -12.15 19.41 -29.61
C LEU A 2 -11.43 19.53 -30.96
N ALA A 3 -10.34 20.29 -31.00
CA ALA A 3 -9.45 20.30 -32.16
C ALA A 3 -8.22 19.44 -31.81
N GLU A 4 -8.16 18.25 -32.39
CA GLU A 4 -6.94 17.46 -32.50
C GLU A 4 -5.92 18.23 -33.34
N LEU A 5 -4.73 18.47 -32.79
CA LEU A 5 -3.59 18.98 -33.52
C LEU A 5 -2.70 17.80 -33.90
N SER A 6 -2.73 17.41 -35.19
CA SER A 6 -1.74 16.50 -35.76
C SER A 6 -0.43 17.26 -35.96
N LEU A 7 0.61 16.89 -35.21
CA LEU A 7 1.99 17.32 -35.47
C LEU A 7 2.65 16.36 -36.46
N GLN A 8 3.15 16.89 -37.58
CA GLN A 8 4.13 16.22 -38.43
C GLN A 8 5.30 17.16 -38.70
N ALA A 9 6.50 16.58 -38.58
CA ALA A 9 7.81 17.20 -38.36
C ALA A 9 8.38 18.04 -39.53
N ALA A 10 9.34 18.94 -39.24
CA ALA A 10 10.77 18.68 -39.49
C ALA A 10 11.71 19.92 -39.31
N VAL A 11 12.94 19.60 -38.85
CA VAL A 11 14.25 20.28 -39.03
C VAL A 11 14.75 21.28 -37.95
N THR A 12 15.59 20.71 -37.07
CA THR A 12 16.80 21.24 -36.38
C THR A 12 17.23 22.71 -36.58
N ALA A 13 17.03 23.51 -35.54
CA ALA A 13 18.00 24.37 -34.82
C ALA A 13 17.18 25.34 -33.94
N SER A 14 17.37 25.30 -32.61
CA SER A 14 16.67 26.15 -31.61
C SER A 14 15.14 26.30 -31.85
N LEU A 15 14.36 25.31 -31.42
CA LEU A 15 12.89 25.36 -31.54
C LEU A 15 12.31 26.37 -30.54
N GLU A 16 12.14 27.62 -30.99
CA GLU A 16 11.05 28.48 -30.52
C GLU A 16 9.78 28.09 -31.30
N GLU A 17 8.82 27.46 -30.62
CA GLU A 17 7.51 27.21 -31.21
C GLU A 17 6.56 28.35 -30.85
N GLN A 18 5.87 28.89 -31.86
CA GLN A 18 4.87 29.94 -31.69
C GLN A 18 3.47 29.37 -31.91
N ALA A 19 2.60 29.52 -30.92
CA ALA A 19 1.18 29.20 -31.03
C ALA A 19 0.36 30.50 -30.98
N CYS A 20 -0.44 30.75 -32.02
CA CYS A 20 -1.33 31.91 -32.10
C CYS A 20 -2.80 31.47 -32.18
N PRO A 21 -3.51 31.32 -31.04
CA PRO A 21 -4.95 31.17 -31.05
C PRO A 21 -5.62 32.51 -31.42
N PHE A 22 -6.28 32.55 -32.57
CA PHE A 22 -7.07 33.71 -33.00
C PHE A 22 -8.55 33.50 -32.67
N GLY A 23 -9.06 34.27 -31.70
CA GLY A 23 -10.48 34.30 -31.39
C GLY A 23 -11.26 35.07 -32.47
N TYR A 24 -12.47 34.61 -32.81
CA TYR A 24 -13.29 35.22 -33.87
C TYR A 24 -13.60 36.73 -33.66
N GLY A 25 -13.51 37.22 -32.42
CA GLY A 25 -13.69 38.64 -32.05
C GLY A 25 -12.42 39.50 -32.13
N GLY A 26 -11.29 38.97 -32.64
CA GLY A 26 -10.02 39.70 -32.76
C GLY A 26 -9.17 39.73 -31.48
N THR A 27 -9.51 38.92 -30.47
CA THR A 27 -8.64 38.72 -29.30
C THR A 27 -7.48 37.82 -29.70
N ASN A 28 -6.27 38.39 -29.67
CA ASN A 28 -5.05 37.70 -30.03
C ASN A 28 -4.28 37.33 -28.75
N GLY A 29 -3.92 36.06 -28.63
CA GLY A 29 -2.94 35.59 -27.65
C GLY A 29 -1.69 35.10 -28.38
N HIS A 30 -0.51 35.40 -27.82
CA HIS A 30 0.77 34.91 -28.32
C HIS A 30 1.53 34.24 -27.17
N ILE A 31 2.08 33.07 -27.43
CA ILE A 31 2.88 32.31 -26.47
C ILE A 31 4.19 31.93 -27.16
N ILE A 32 5.31 32.27 -26.50
CA ILE A 32 6.66 31.83 -26.87
C ILE A 32 7.00 30.66 -25.96
N ILE A 33 7.36 29.52 -26.56
CA ILE A 33 7.74 28.30 -25.83
C ILE A 33 9.20 27.99 -26.16
N GLU A 34 10.03 27.90 -25.12
CA GLU A 34 11.43 27.49 -25.22
C GLU A 34 11.62 26.05 -24.73
N SER A 35 12.50 25.30 -25.40
CA SER A 35 12.81 23.93 -25.01
C SER A 35 13.63 23.85 -23.73
N VAL A 36 13.25 22.93 -22.82
CA VAL A 36 14.04 22.60 -21.63
C VAL A 36 15.45 22.12 -22.00
N ASP A 37 15.60 21.41 -23.12
CA ASP A 37 16.91 20.92 -23.57
C ASP A 37 17.86 22.07 -23.97
N ALA A 38 17.30 23.19 -24.43
CA ALA A 38 18.07 24.38 -24.77
C ALA A 38 18.50 25.17 -23.53
N LEU A 39 17.59 25.34 -22.56
CA LEU A 39 17.85 26.11 -21.33
C LEU A 39 18.63 25.31 -20.28
N TYR A 40 18.39 24.00 -20.22
CA TYR A 40 18.93 23.09 -19.23
C TYR A 40 19.45 21.81 -19.90
N PRO A 41 20.52 21.86 -20.72
CA PRO A 41 21.04 20.70 -21.45
C PRO A 41 21.56 19.57 -20.54
N TRP A 42 21.73 19.85 -19.24
CA TRP A 42 22.07 18.85 -18.21
C TRP A 42 20.85 18.16 -17.58
N TYR A 43 19.64 18.63 -17.84
CA TYR A 43 18.43 18.00 -17.35
C TYR A 43 18.19 16.69 -18.10
N GLN A 44 18.00 15.61 -17.34
CA GLN A 44 17.64 14.31 -17.88
C GLN A 44 16.47 13.76 -17.07
N HIS A 45 15.55 13.11 -17.78
CA HIS A 45 14.48 12.31 -17.20
C HIS A 45 14.63 10.87 -17.68
N GLY A 46 13.89 9.97 -17.05
CA GLY A 46 14.08 8.56 -17.34
C GLY A 46 13.43 8.20 -18.67
N GLN A 47 14.12 7.33 -19.40
CA GLN A 47 13.82 6.95 -20.77
C GLN A 47 13.72 5.43 -20.90
N PRO A 48 13.01 4.90 -21.91
CA PRO A 48 13.04 3.47 -22.21
C PRO A 48 14.47 2.97 -22.47
N LYS A 49 14.81 1.76 -22.02
CA LYS A 49 16.14 1.12 -22.16
C LYS A 49 16.68 1.17 -23.59
N ARG A 50 15.80 1.10 -24.59
CA ARG A 50 16.16 1.15 -26.02
C ARG A 50 16.77 2.48 -26.48
N VAL A 51 16.53 3.58 -25.76
CA VAL A 51 16.99 4.93 -26.10
C VAL A 51 17.74 5.62 -24.95
N ALA A 52 17.79 5.00 -23.77
CA ALA A 52 18.51 5.53 -22.62
C ALA A 52 20.03 5.59 -22.90
N THR A 53 20.67 6.71 -22.54
CA THR A 53 22.12 6.90 -22.63
C THR A 53 22.84 6.56 -21.32
N TYR A 54 22.17 5.84 -20.42
CA TYR A 54 22.59 5.52 -19.07
C TYR A 54 22.20 4.08 -18.72
N ASP A 55 22.86 3.49 -17.73
CA ASP A 55 22.53 2.15 -17.23
C ASP A 55 22.24 2.20 -15.73
N HIS A 56 20.95 2.07 -15.37
CA HIS A 56 20.48 2.01 -13.99
C HIS A 56 20.08 0.58 -13.58
N ARG A 57 20.65 -0.46 -14.20
CA ARG A 57 20.43 -1.84 -13.77
C ARG A 57 20.77 -2.03 -12.31
N CYS A 58 19.86 -2.68 -11.60
CA CYS A 58 20.01 -3.00 -10.20
C CYS A 58 20.06 -4.52 -9.99
N ALA A 59 21.02 -5.00 -9.20
CA ALA A 59 21.15 -6.41 -8.86
C ALA A 59 20.17 -6.84 -7.74
N VAL A 60 19.79 -5.89 -6.87
CA VAL A 60 18.93 -6.16 -5.72
C VAL A 60 17.44 -6.00 -6.09
N PRO A 61 16.54 -6.77 -5.48
CA PRO A 61 15.10 -6.60 -5.69
C PRO A 61 14.62 -5.24 -5.12
N LEU A 62 13.55 -4.70 -5.70
CA LEU A 62 12.97 -3.42 -5.27
C LEU A 62 11.47 -3.51 -5.03
N LEU A 63 10.99 -2.76 -4.03
CA LEU A 63 9.57 -2.61 -3.75
C LEU A 63 8.95 -1.61 -4.74
N LEU A 64 7.91 -2.03 -5.46
CA LEU A 64 7.09 -1.20 -6.33
C LEU A 64 5.70 -1.05 -5.72
N CYS A 65 5.26 0.20 -5.50
CA CYS A 65 3.96 0.52 -4.91
C CYS A 65 3.03 1.17 -5.95
N LEU A 66 1.78 0.72 -5.99
CA LEU A 66 0.71 1.30 -6.81
C LEU A 66 -0.49 1.64 -5.94
N SER A 67 -1.29 2.62 -6.36
CA SER A 67 -2.54 2.94 -5.68
C SER A 67 -3.60 3.53 -6.60
N ALA A 68 -4.86 3.48 -6.18
CA ALA A 68 -6.02 4.00 -6.89
C ALA A 68 -7.20 4.36 -5.97
N HIS A 69 -8.16 5.12 -6.50
CA HIS A 69 -9.40 5.49 -5.80
C HIS A 69 -10.35 4.29 -5.59
N ASP A 70 -10.30 3.29 -6.47
CA ASP A 70 -11.06 2.04 -6.33
C ASP A 70 -10.24 0.83 -6.79
N ASN A 71 -10.72 -0.37 -6.44
CA ASN A 71 -10.02 -1.62 -6.75
C ASN A 71 -9.98 -1.93 -8.25
N ALA A 72 -11.03 -1.60 -9.02
CA ALA A 72 -11.05 -1.85 -10.45
C ALA A 72 -10.03 -0.97 -11.19
N THR A 73 -9.91 0.30 -10.81
CA THR A 73 -8.86 1.18 -11.36
C THR A 73 -7.46 0.76 -10.90
N LEU A 74 -7.29 0.24 -9.68
CA LEU A 74 -6.00 -0.30 -9.23
C LEU A 74 -5.49 -1.36 -10.20
N TRP A 75 -6.34 -2.34 -10.56
CA TRP A 75 -5.97 -3.40 -11.49
C TRP A 75 -5.73 -2.89 -12.91
N LYS A 76 -6.54 -1.95 -13.40
CA LYS A 76 -6.26 -1.31 -14.71
C LYS A 76 -4.92 -0.57 -14.71
N ASN A 77 -4.57 0.13 -13.63
CA ASN A 77 -3.28 0.79 -13.49
C ASN A 77 -2.12 -0.23 -13.47
N VAL A 78 -2.30 -1.34 -12.75
CA VAL A 78 -1.35 -2.46 -12.73
C VAL A 78 -1.14 -3.01 -14.14
N GLU A 79 -2.22 -3.32 -14.87
CA GLU A 79 -2.15 -3.84 -16.24
C GLU A 79 -1.45 -2.87 -17.20
N ALA A 80 -1.81 -1.57 -17.13
CA ALA A 80 -1.20 -0.55 -17.96
C ALA A 80 0.31 -0.41 -17.68
N VAL A 81 0.71 -0.33 -16.40
CA VAL A 81 2.13 -0.24 -16.02
C VAL A 81 2.87 -1.53 -16.40
N SER A 82 2.28 -2.69 -16.17
CA SER A 82 2.85 -4.00 -16.53
C SER A 82 3.19 -4.09 -18.01
N ALA A 83 2.36 -3.50 -18.89
CA ALA A 83 2.57 -3.54 -20.33
C ALA A 83 3.85 -2.81 -20.80
N VAL A 84 4.38 -1.89 -19.99
CA VAL A 84 5.58 -1.10 -20.33
C VAL A 84 6.73 -1.30 -19.33
N ALA A 85 6.52 -2.04 -18.24
CA ALA A 85 7.49 -2.12 -17.15
C ALA A 85 8.86 -2.68 -17.58
N SER A 86 8.87 -3.64 -18.52
CA SER A 86 10.10 -4.22 -19.09
C SER A 86 10.94 -3.22 -19.90
N ASP A 87 10.32 -2.15 -20.39
CA ASP A 87 10.99 -1.13 -21.20
C ASP A 87 11.83 -0.18 -20.34
N TYR A 88 11.69 -0.19 -19.02
CA TYR A 88 12.37 0.73 -18.09
C TYR A 88 13.22 -0.01 -17.05
N TYR A 89 14.27 0.64 -16.54
CA TYR A 89 15.04 0.12 -15.41
C TYR A 89 14.17 0.08 -14.15
N VAL A 90 14.28 -0.99 -13.36
CA VAL A 90 13.42 -1.17 -12.18
C VAL A 90 13.67 -0.09 -11.13
N ALA A 91 14.89 0.44 -11.04
CA ALA A 91 15.22 1.55 -10.16
C ALA A 91 14.46 2.85 -10.50
N ASP A 92 14.37 3.21 -11.79
CA ASP A 92 13.62 4.39 -12.25
C ASP A 92 12.10 4.19 -12.07
N LEU A 93 11.62 2.96 -12.29
CA LEU A 93 10.23 2.58 -12.07
C LEU A 93 9.85 2.69 -10.59
N ALA A 94 10.66 2.13 -9.70
CA ALA A 94 10.46 2.20 -8.26
C ALA A 94 10.50 3.65 -7.76
N HIS A 95 11.47 4.44 -8.23
CA HIS A 95 11.59 5.86 -7.90
C HIS A 95 10.30 6.61 -8.27
N THR A 96 9.81 6.40 -9.49
CA THR A 96 8.64 7.10 -10.01
C THR A 96 7.36 6.67 -9.31
N LEU A 97 7.12 5.36 -9.19
CA LEU A 97 5.90 4.81 -8.60
C LEU A 97 5.79 5.12 -7.10
N ASN A 98 6.90 5.03 -6.36
CA ASN A 98 6.87 5.17 -4.91
C ASN A 98 6.90 6.64 -4.45
N LEU A 99 7.57 7.52 -5.20
CA LEU A 99 7.86 8.90 -4.75
C LEU A 99 7.13 9.98 -5.55
N HIS A 100 6.74 9.69 -6.80
CA HIS A 100 6.20 10.69 -7.74
C HIS A 100 4.82 10.30 -8.30
N ARG A 101 4.09 9.47 -7.56
CA ARG A 101 2.68 9.18 -7.82
C ARG A 101 1.87 9.48 -6.57
N THR A 102 0.65 9.98 -6.79
CA THR A 102 -0.31 10.21 -5.72
C THR A 102 -0.63 8.89 -5.01
N MET A 103 -0.69 8.92 -3.68
CA MET A 103 -1.01 7.77 -2.84
C MET A 103 -2.48 7.76 -2.44
N PHE A 104 -3.23 6.80 -2.95
CA PHE A 104 -4.65 6.57 -2.63
C PHE A 104 -4.83 5.43 -1.61
N SER A 105 -6.09 5.16 -1.23
CA SER A 105 -6.46 4.17 -0.22
C SER A 105 -6.46 2.73 -0.71
N ASN A 106 -6.80 2.46 -1.98
CA ASN A 106 -6.63 1.12 -2.54
C ASN A 106 -5.20 1.00 -3.04
N ARG A 107 -4.44 0.08 -2.46
CA ARG A 107 -3.01 -0.04 -2.63
C ARG A 107 -2.66 -1.45 -3.09
N ALA A 108 -1.62 -1.54 -3.91
CA ALA A 108 -0.96 -2.79 -4.21
C ALA A 108 0.56 -2.59 -4.15
N PHE A 109 1.28 -3.65 -3.85
CA PHE A 109 2.73 -3.66 -4.02
C PHE A 109 3.18 -4.97 -4.65
N THR A 110 4.34 -4.91 -5.30
CA THR A 110 5.08 -6.08 -5.74
C THR A 110 6.57 -5.85 -5.52
N ILE A 111 7.34 -6.93 -5.60
CA ILE A 111 8.80 -6.90 -5.51
C ILE A 111 9.34 -7.32 -6.86
N ALA A 112 10.12 -6.44 -7.49
CA ALA A 112 10.62 -6.65 -8.83
C ALA A 112 12.15 -6.74 -8.84
N ARG A 113 12.67 -7.64 -9.67
CA ARG A 113 14.09 -7.72 -10.05
C ARG A 113 14.24 -7.23 -11.49
N GLU A 114 15.42 -6.69 -11.80
CA GLU A 114 15.72 -6.09 -13.11
C GLU A 114 15.46 -7.05 -14.29
N ASN A 115 15.72 -8.34 -14.11
CA ASN A 115 15.53 -9.39 -15.11
C ASN A 115 14.16 -10.10 -15.06
N GLN A 116 13.32 -9.81 -14.06
CA GLN A 116 12.03 -10.50 -13.83
C GLN A 116 10.88 -9.52 -13.59
N VAL A 117 11.00 -8.30 -14.13
CA VAL A 117 10.00 -7.24 -13.87
C VAL A 117 8.59 -7.63 -14.34
N SER A 118 8.45 -8.31 -15.47
CA SER A 118 7.13 -8.73 -15.99
C SER A 118 6.45 -9.76 -15.09
N GLU A 119 7.22 -10.67 -14.48
CA GLU A 119 6.71 -11.67 -13.53
C GLU A 119 6.22 -11.01 -12.24
N ALA A 120 6.86 -9.92 -11.81
CA ALA A 120 6.46 -9.17 -10.62
C ALA A 120 5.05 -8.55 -10.74
N PHE A 121 4.59 -8.24 -11.96
CA PHE A 121 3.24 -7.72 -12.19
C PHE A 121 2.18 -8.81 -12.40
N ALA A 122 2.56 -10.10 -12.34
CA ALA A 122 1.59 -11.18 -12.31
C ALA A 122 0.64 -11.04 -11.11
N ARG A 123 -0.61 -11.44 -11.30
CA ARG A 123 -1.68 -11.24 -10.31
C ARG A 123 -1.38 -11.88 -8.96
N ASP A 124 -0.65 -13.00 -8.99
CA ASP A 124 -0.27 -13.85 -7.88
C ASP A 124 0.97 -13.33 -7.13
N ALA A 125 1.81 -12.51 -7.80
CA ALA A 125 2.96 -11.85 -7.19
C ALA A 125 2.57 -10.55 -6.47
N LEU A 126 1.48 -9.90 -6.92
CA LEU A 126 0.97 -8.67 -6.33
C LEU A 126 0.19 -8.92 -5.03
N GLN A 127 0.52 -8.15 -4.01
CA GLN A 127 -0.30 -8.06 -2.80
C GLN A 127 -1.11 -6.77 -2.83
N GLN A 128 -2.40 -6.86 -2.54
CA GLN A 128 -3.32 -5.72 -2.52
C GLN A 128 -4.01 -5.57 -1.16
N GLY A 129 -4.41 -4.35 -0.86
CA GLY A 129 -5.18 -4.03 0.32
C GLY A 129 -5.82 -2.66 0.22
N THR A 130 -6.80 -2.42 1.09
CA THR A 130 -7.40 -1.10 1.25
C THR A 130 -6.98 -0.55 2.60
N VAL A 131 -6.38 0.63 2.61
CA VAL A 131 -6.04 1.34 3.83
C VAL A 131 -7.31 1.55 4.65
N PRO A 132 -7.35 1.12 5.92
CA PRO A 132 -8.51 1.35 6.77
C PRO A 132 -8.78 2.84 6.98
N LYS A 133 -10.03 3.23 7.29
CA LYS A 133 -10.38 4.63 7.59
C LYS A 133 -9.50 5.28 8.66
N ARG A 134 -9.02 4.47 9.62
CA ARG A 134 -7.99 4.82 10.59
C ARG A 134 -6.72 4.06 10.20
N PRO A 135 -5.74 4.71 9.54
CA PRO A 135 -4.52 4.05 9.12
C PRO A 135 -3.69 3.60 10.33
N ALA A 136 -2.85 2.59 10.11
CA ALA A 136 -1.90 2.13 11.12
C ALA A 136 -0.84 3.22 11.36
N THR A 137 -0.97 4.03 12.40
CA THR A 137 0.06 5.01 12.79
C THR A 137 1.07 4.43 13.76
N ASN A 138 0.72 3.33 14.42
CA ASN A 138 1.49 2.70 15.48
C ASN A 138 1.60 1.20 15.22
N VAL A 139 2.79 0.66 15.48
CA VAL A 139 3.10 -0.76 15.36
C VAL A 139 3.69 -1.27 16.66
N GLY A 140 3.46 -2.54 16.99
CA GLY A 140 4.14 -3.23 18.07
C GLY A 140 5.06 -4.31 17.52
N PHE A 141 6.13 -4.63 18.24
CA PHE A 141 7.08 -5.67 17.84
C PHE A 141 6.97 -6.88 18.77
N LEU A 142 6.96 -8.07 18.19
CA LEU A 142 7.08 -9.35 18.88
C LEU A 142 8.45 -9.93 18.58
N PHE A 143 9.13 -10.50 19.58
CA PHE A 143 10.46 -11.08 19.37
C PHE A 143 10.45 -12.57 19.65
N THR A 144 10.79 -13.33 18.62
CA THR A 144 10.89 -14.80 18.72
C THR A 144 12.12 -15.21 19.53
N GLY A 145 12.00 -16.31 20.28
CA GLY A 145 13.09 -16.85 21.08
C GLY A 145 14.03 -17.77 20.31
N GLN A 146 14.83 -18.52 21.06
CA GLN A 146 15.68 -19.60 20.54
C GLN A 146 14.84 -20.71 19.89
N GLY A 147 15.41 -21.34 18.86
CA GLY A 147 14.80 -22.43 18.11
C GLY A 147 14.23 -22.00 16.76
N ALA A 148 14.27 -20.71 16.44
CA ALA A 148 13.87 -20.11 15.16
C ALA A 148 15.02 -20.03 14.14
N GLN A 149 16.28 -20.14 14.58
CA GLN A 149 17.47 -20.14 13.72
C GLN A 149 17.50 -21.32 12.74
N TRP A 150 18.21 -21.16 11.62
CA TRP A 150 18.39 -22.16 10.58
C TRP A 150 19.55 -21.79 9.65
N THR A 151 20.17 -22.77 9.01
CA THR A 151 21.36 -22.56 8.17
C THR A 151 21.02 -21.76 6.92
N GLY A 152 21.79 -20.70 6.64
CA GLY A 152 21.55 -19.80 5.51
C GLY A 152 20.49 -18.72 5.78
N MET A 153 20.04 -18.57 7.02
CA MET A 153 19.19 -17.45 7.41
C MET A 153 19.90 -16.11 7.18
N PHE A 154 19.15 -15.10 6.73
CA PHE A 154 19.64 -13.73 6.57
C PHE A 154 20.77 -13.54 5.54
N LYS A 155 21.08 -14.57 4.76
CA LYS A 155 22.16 -14.57 3.76
C LYS A 155 21.92 -13.56 2.63
N HIS A 156 20.71 -13.47 2.09
CA HIS A 156 20.46 -12.58 0.97
C HIS A 156 20.49 -11.12 1.40
N ALA A 157 19.95 -10.81 2.58
CA ALA A 157 19.92 -9.47 3.14
C ALA A 157 21.32 -8.97 3.49
N LEU A 158 22.24 -9.84 3.92
CA LEU A 158 23.65 -9.48 4.10
C LEU A 158 24.31 -9.06 2.79
N VAL A 159 24.01 -9.76 1.69
CA VAL A 159 24.57 -9.47 0.37
C VAL A 159 23.91 -8.24 -0.26
N ASP A 160 22.58 -8.16 -0.19
CA ASP A 160 21.78 -7.13 -0.85
C ASP A 160 21.80 -5.80 -0.09
N TYR A 161 22.04 -5.82 1.24
CA TYR A 161 22.11 -4.63 2.08
C TYR A 161 23.47 -4.47 2.78
N PRO A 162 24.42 -3.70 2.21
CA PRO A 162 25.66 -3.29 2.87
C PRO A 162 25.48 -2.72 4.27
N PHE A 163 24.40 -1.97 4.51
CA PHE A 163 24.09 -1.46 5.84
C PHE A 163 23.84 -2.56 6.88
N ILE A 164 23.21 -3.67 6.47
CA ILE A 164 23.04 -4.84 7.35
C ILE A 164 24.40 -5.50 7.62
N MET A 165 25.26 -5.62 6.59
CA MET A 165 26.60 -6.16 6.77
C MET A 165 27.42 -5.32 7.76
N ASP A 166 27.40 -3.99 7.64
CA ASP A 166 28.05 -3.06 8.57
C ASP A 166 27.58 -3.27 10.02
N ILE A 167 26.30 -3.58 10.23
CA ILE A 167 25.75 -3.88 11.56
C ILE A 167 26.32 -5.19 12.08
N ILE A 168 26.27 -6.25 11.29
CA ILE A 168 26.77 -7.57 11.68
C ILE A 168 28.28 -7.51 11.99
N ASP A 169 29.07 -6.85 11.15
CA ASP A 169 30.52 -6.69 11.38
C ASP A 169 30.80 -5.93 12.67
N ARG A 170 30.01 -4.90 13.00
CA ARG A 170 30.14 -4.19 14.29
C ARG A 170 29.79 -5.07 15.48
N LEU A 171 28.76 -5.92 15.38
CA LEU A 171 28.42 -6.87 16.43
C LEU A 171 29.52 -7.92 16.61
N ASP A 172 30.11 -8.41 15.51
CA ASP A 172 31.28 -9.29 15.56
C ASP A 172 32.45 -8.61 16.26
N LEU A 173 32.75 -7.35 15.94
CA LEU A 173 33.80 -6.58 16.62
C LEU A 173 33.52 -6.38 18.11
N VAL A 174 32.26 -6.36 18.56
CA VAL A 174 31.92 -6.33 20.00
C VAL A 174 32.21 -7.68 20.63
N LEU A 175 31.74 -8.77 20.02
CA LEU A 175 31.94 -10.12 20.57
C LEU A 175 33.42 -10.54 20.59
N GLN A 176 34.22 -10.10 19.61
CA GLN A 176 35.65 -10.40 19.54
C GLN A 176 36.49 -9.67 20.61
N ARG A 177 35.90 -8.75 21.40
CA ARG A 177 36.56 -8.10 22.55
C ARG A 177 36.37 -8.87 23.86
N LEU A 178 35.52 -9.89 23.87
CA LEU A 178 35.22 -10.69 25.06
C LEU A 178 36.37 -11.65 25.40
N ASP A 179 36.42 -12.11 26.65
CA ASP A 179 37.45 -13.05 27.11
C ASP A 179 36.83 -14.33 27.71
N PRO A 180 36.98 -15.50 27.08
CA PRO A 180 37.54 -15.69 25.74
C PRO A 180 36.57 -15.20 24.64
N PRO A 181 37.09 -14.79 23.46
CA PRO A 181 36.26 -14.43 22.33
C PRO A 181 35.57 -15.68 21.75
N PRO A 182 34.41 -15.54 21.06
CA PRO A 182 33.79 -16.67 20.39
C PRO A 182 34.69 -17.21 19.28
N THR A 183 34.62 -18.54 19.10
CA THR A 183 35.33 -19.27 18.04
C THR A 183 34.75 -19.06 16.65
N PHE A 184 33.60 -18.38 16.54
CA PHE A 184 32.90 -18.12 15.29
C PHE A 184 32.70 -16.61 15.07
N ARG A 185 32.42 -16.25 13.82
CA ARG A 185 31.94 -14.93 13.42
C ARG A 185 30.49 -15.02 12.95
N ILE A 186 29.65 -14.06 13.36
CA ILE A 186 28.24 -13.98 12.98
C ILE A 186 28.10 -13.94 11.46
N ALA A 187 28.89 -13.11 10.77
CA ALA A 187 28.80 -12.98 9.31
C ALA A 187 29.06 -14.31 8.58
N GLU A 188 30.04 -15.09 9.03
CA GLU A 188 30.42 -16.39 8.45
C GLU A 188 29.31 -17.43 8.67
N MET A 189 28.76 -17.47 9.88
CA MET A 189 27.67 -18.39 10.23
C MET A 189 26.37 -18.09 9.45
N LEU A 190 26.06 -16.82 9.17
CA LEU A 190 24.86 -16.43 8.41
C LEU A 190 25.02 -16.67 6.90
N THR A 191 26.23 -16.48 6.36
CA THR A 191 26.54 -16.71 4.93
C THR A 191 26.67 -18.21 4.59
N GLY A 192 26.88 -19.03 5.61
CA GLY A 192 26.82 -20.50 5.58
C GLY A 192 28.18 -21.18 5.51
N GLY A 193 29.29 -20.42 5.44
CA GLY A 193 30.65 -20.95 5.26
C GLY A 193 30.82 -21.88 4.05
N GLU A 194 32.05 -22.24 3.70
CA GLU A 194 32.31 -23.43 2.86
C GLU A 194 32.45 -24.70 3.73
N ASP A 195 32.48 -24.55 5.07
CA ASP A 195 32.73 -25.61 6.03
C ASP A 195 31.44 -26.28 6.52
N ALA A 196 31.39 -27.61 6.39
CA ALA A 196 30.30 -28.46 6.87
C ALA A 196 30.04 -28.33 8.39
N ASP A 197 31.03 -27.85 9.15
CA ASP A 197 30.97 -27.71 10.60
C ASP A 197 30.02 -26.59 11.05
N ALA A 198 29.87 -25.51 10.27
CA ALA A 198 28.97 -24.38 10.60
C ALA A 198 27.49 -24.78 10.64
N ALA A 199 27.10 -25.78 9.84
CA ALA A 199 25.73 -26.32 9.86
C ALA A 199 25.49 -27.20 11.09
N SER A 200 26.54 -27.79 11.68
CA SER A 200 26.44 -28.71 12.81
C SER A 200 26.25 -27.98 14.15
N CYS A 201 26.86 -26.81 14.31
CA CYS A 201 26.86 -26.03 15.57
C CYS A 201 25.83 -24.90 15.63
N ILE A 202 25.04 -24.64 14.57
CA ILE A 202 24.05 -23.54 14.55
C ILE A 202 22.97 -23.67 15.65
N ASN A 203 22.80 -24.86 16.22
CA ASN A 203 21.86 -25.13 17.30
C ASN A 203 22.51 -25.09 18.69
N ASP A 204 23.83 -24.95 18.77
CA ASP A 204 24.55 -24.84 20.04
C ASP A 204 24.15 -23.52 20.72
N PRO A 205 23.86 -23.51 22.04
CA PRO A 205 23.29 -22.35 22.71
C PRO A 205 24.13 -21.07 22.57
N ASP A 206 25.45 -21.19 22.65
CA ASP A 206 26.45 -20.13 22.51
C ASP A 206 26.60 -19.59 21.08
N VAL A 207 26.05 -20.29 20.09
CA VAL A 207 25.98 -19.87 18.69
C VAL A 207 24.57 -19.36 18.34
N ALA A 208 23.55 -20.16 18.61
CA ALA A 208 22.16 -19.90 18.24
C ALA A 208 21.60 -18.59 18.82
N GLN A 209 21.88 -18.31 20.10
CA GLN A 209 21.34 -17.15 20.80
C GLN A 209 21.91 -15.82 20.29
N PRO A 210 23.25 -15.63 20.18
CA PRO A 210 23.80 -14.42 19.58
C PRO A 210 23.43 -14.28 18.10
N LEU A 211 23.37 -15.36 17.31
CA LEU A 211 22.93 -15.27 15.90
C LEU A 211 21.48 -14.76 15.77
N CYS A 212 20.56 -15.31 16.57
CA CYS A 212 19.17 -14.85 16.57
C CYS A 212 19.06 -13.37 16.96
N THR A 213 19.81 -12.97 18.00
CA THR A 213 19.84 -11.58 18.50
C THR A 213 20.46 -10.62 17.47
N ALA A 214 21.52 -11.03 16.79
CA ALA A 214 22.16 -10.22 15.74
C ALA A 214 21.21 -9.95 14.57
N VAL A 215 20.48 -10.98 14.11
CA VAL A 215 19.43 -10.82 13.09
C VAL A 215 18.32 -9.88 13.58
N GLN A 216 17.87 -10.02 14.82
CA GLN A 216 16.87 -9.11 15.40
C GLN A 216 17.36 -7.65 15.44
N ILE A 217 18.59 -7.41 15.90
CA ILE A 217 19.22 -6.08 15.92
C ILE A 217 19.29 -5.50 14.50
N ALA A 218 19.75 -6.27 13.53
CA ALA A 218 19.86 -5.82 12.15
C ALA A 218 18.51 -5.43 11.54
N ILE A 219 17.45 -6.21 11.82
CA ILE A 219 16.09 -5.89 11.37
C ILE A 219 15.56 -4.63 12.08
N ILE A 220 15.77 -4.49 13.39
CA ILE A 220 15.37 -3.28 14.14
C ILE A 220 16.02 -2.04 13.53
N ASP A 221 17.31 -2.11 13.24
CA ASP A 221 18.07 -0.97 12.71
C ASP A 221 17.67 -0.62 11.29
N LEU A 222 17.38 -1.63 10.45
CA LEU A 222 16.82 -1.44 9.12
C LEU A 222 15.44 -0.78 9.19
N LEU A 223 14.55 -1.30 10.04
CA LEU A 223 13.21 -0.74 10.24
C LEU A 223 13.28 0.70 10.73
N ALA A 224 14.16 1.01 11.68
CA ALA A 224 14.38 2.38 12.15
C ALA A 224 14.84 3.31 11.01
N ARG A 225 15.72 2.84 10.12
CA ARG A 225 16.13 3.58 8.91
C ARG A 225 14.96 3.81 7.95
N TRP A 226 13.97 2.91 7.92
CA TRP A 226 12.74 3.07 7.14
C TRP A 226 11.67 3.93 7.84
N GLY A 227 11.98 4.53 9.01
CA GLY A 227 11.03 5.31 9.80
C GLY A 227 10.02 4.43 10.57
N VAL A 228 10.33 3.16 10.79
CA VAL A 228 9.49 2.22 11.52
C VAL A 228 10.06 2.01 12.93
N ALA A 229 9.28 2.40 13.94
CA ALA A 229 9.65 2.22 15.35
C ALA A 229 8.48 1.62 16.13
N PRO A 230 8.74 0.74 17.13
CA PRO A 230 7.67 0.15 17.92
C PRO A 230 7.12 1.18 18.91
N THR A 231 5.81 1.16 19.09
CA THR A 231 5.14 1.76 20.26
C THR A 231 5.29 0.86 21.48
N VAL A 232 5.28 -0.47 21.26
CA VAL A 232 5.47 -1.47 22.31
C VAL A 232 6.26 -2.67 21.77
N SER A 233 7.15 -3.23 22.58
CA SER A 233 7.84 -4.50 22.31
C SER A 233 7.46 -5.59 23.32
N VAL A 234 7.36 -6.82 22.85
CA VAL A 234 7.13 -8.01 23.68
C VAL A 234 8.08 -9.12 23.22
N GLY A 235 8.89 -9.65 24.13
CA GLY A 235 9.77 -10.77 23.84
C GLY A 235 9.24 -12.11 24.31
N HIS A 236 9.62 -13.18 23.63
CA HIS A 236 9.42 -14.55 24.08
C HIS A 236 10.78 -15.17 24.44
N SER A 237 10.97 -15.55 25.71
CA SER A 237 12.24 -16.11 26.20
C SER A 237 13.44 -15.21 25.84
N SER A 238 14.43 -15.72 25.11
CA SER A 238 15.61 -14.99 24.64
C SER A 238 15.28 -13.80 23.73
N GLY A 239 14.11 -13.80 23.09
CA GLY A 239 13.64 -12.69 22.28
C GLY A 239 13.46 -11.40 23.08
N GLU A 240 13.36 -11.47 24.42
CA GLU A 240 13.36 -10.27 25.26
C GLU A 240 14.63 -9.43 25.14
N ILE A 241 15.77 -10.03 24.77
CA ILE A 241 17.01 -9.29 24.53
C ILE A 241 16.80 -8.32 23.34
N GLY A 242 16.24 -8.82 22.24
CA GLY A 242 15.84 -7.98 21.10
C GLY A 242 14.73 -6.98 21.45
N ALA A 243 13.75 -7.38 22.27
CA ALA A 243 12.67 -6.50 22.72
C ALA A 243 13.17 -5.32 23.56
N ALA A 244 14.13 -5.57 24.46
CA ALA A 244 14.76 -4.55 25.28
C ALA A 244 15.60 -3.59 24.45
N TYR A 245 16.33 -4.09 23.44
CA TYR A 245 17.06 -3.23 22.51
C TYR A 245 16.09 -2.35 21.68
N ALA A 246 15.01 -2.93 21.15
CA ALA A 246 13.99 -2.19 20.41
C ALA A 246 13.29 -1.12 21.25
N ALA A 247 13.18 -1.36 22.56
CA ALA A 247 12.62 -0.42 23.53
C ALA A 247 13.61 0.64 24.03
N GLY A 248 14.89 0.56 23.64
CA GLY A 248 15.95 1.45 24.11
C GLY A 248 16.41 1.18 25.55
N LEU A 249 15.98 0.09 26.19
CA LEU A 249 16.40 -0.28 27.55
C LEU A 249 17.85 -0.76 27.61
N ILE A 250 18.33 -1.36 26.52
CA ILE A 250 19.73 -1.72 26.31
C ILE A 250 20.20 -1.23 24.93
N SER A 251 21.51 -1.13 24.75
CA SER A 251 22.20 -0.89 23.48
C SER A 251 22.41 -2.20 22.72
N ALA A 252 22.71 -2.12 21.43
CA ALA A 252 23.00 -3.31 20.62
C ALA A 252 24.23 -4.10 21.12
N PRO A 253 25.34 -3.47 21.56
CA PRO A 253 26.45 -4.17 22.19
C PRO A 253 26.05 -4.89 23.49
N GLU A 254 25.27 -4.25 24.36
CA GLU A 254 24.74 -4.90 25.57
C GLU A 254 23.86 -6.11 25.22
N ALA A 255 23.02 -6.00 24.18
CA ALA A 255 22.15 -7.05 23.71
C ALA A 255 22.92 -8.27 23.18
N ILE A 256 23.91 -8.06 22.30
CA ILE A 256 24.67 -9.16 21.73
C ILE A 256 25.55 -9.87 22.77
N ILE A 257 26.14 -9.11 23.70
CA ILE A 257 26.89 -9.67 24.84
C ILE A 257 25.95 -10.48 25.74
N ALA A 258 24.78 -9.92 26.10
CA ALA A 258 23.80 -10.64 26.91
C ALA A 258 23.40 -11.98 26.26
N ALA A 259 23.20 -12.01 24.94
CA ALA A 259 22.85 -13.23 24.22
C ALA A 259 24.00 -14.25 24.19
N PHE A 260 25.23 -13.81 23.92
CA PHE A 260 26.40 -14.68 23.91
C PHE A 260 26.69 -15.26 25.30
N CYS A 261 26.73 -14.42 26.34
CA CYS A 261 26.94 -14.84 27.73
C CYS A 261 25.86 -15.82 28.20
N ARG A 262 24.60 -15.64 27.77
CA ARG A 262 23.49 -16.56 28.08
C ARG A 262 23.73 -17.93 27.47
N GLY A 263 24.15 -17.97 26.21
CA GLY A 263 24.50 -19.22 25.52
C GLY A 263 25.71 -19.91 26.16
N ARG A 264 26.78 -19.16 26.44
CA ARG A 264 28.01 -19.65 27.09
C ARG A 264 27.74 -20.27 28.46
N ALA A 265 27.01 -19.55 29.32
CA ALA A 265 26.64 -20.06 30.64
C ALA A 265 25.82 -21.34 30.56
N VAL A 266 24.89 -21.44 29.60
CA VAL A 266 24.13 -22.68 29.36
C VAL A 266 25.08 -23.80 28.92
N SER A 267 25.96 -23.56 27.95
CA SER A 267 26.91 -24.58 27.49
C SER A 267 27.83 -25.09 28.62
N GLU A 268 28.25 -24.23 29.54
CA GLU A 268 29.16 -24.56 30.65
C GLU A 268 28.47 -25.25 31.84
N ALA A 269 27.30 -24.77 32.27
CA ALA A 269 26.74 -25.11 33.58
C ALA A 269 25.42 -25.90 33.52
N SER A 270 24.82 -26.08 32.34
CA SER A 270 23.50 -26.72 32.25
C SER A 270 23.57 -28.24 32.34
N SER A 271 22.62 -28.82 33.07
CA SER A 271 22.37 -30.26 33.06
C SER A 271 21.53 -30.67 31.84
N PRO A 272 21.54 -31.95 31.43
CA PRO A 272 20.62 -32.46 30.42
C PRO A 272 19.16 -32.27 30.84
N GLY A 273 18.29 -31.94 29.89
CA GLY A 273 16.86 -31.77 30.12
C GLY A 273 16.07 -31.80 28.83
N SER A 274 14.74 -31.77 28.91
CA SER A 274 13.89 -31.67 27.73
C SER A 274 12.76 -30.67 27.94
N MET A 275 12.13 -30.29 26.83
CA MET A 275 11.00 -29.37 26.78
C MET A 275 9.92 -29.95 25.86
N LEU A 276 8.66 -29.78 26.25
CA LEU A 276 7.50 -30.34 25.54
C LEU A 276 6.44 -29.27 25.33
N ALA A 277 6.15 -28.93 24.08
CA ALA A 277 4.99 -28.12 23.75
C ALA A 277 3.72 -28.96 23.92
N VAL A 278 2.73 -28.44 24.64
CA VAL A 278 1.46 -29.10 24.95
C VAL A 278 0.29 -28.21 24.54
N GLY A 279 -0.71 -28.78 23.88
CA GLY A 279 -1.93 -28.10 23.43
C GLY A 279 -2.97 -27.91 24.53
N LEU A 280 -2.54 -27.51 25.73
CA LEU A 280 -3.40 -27.21 26.88
C LEU A 280 -3.03 -25.85 27.47
N GLY A 281 -3.98 -25.23 28.16
CA GLY A 281 -3.73 -24.04 28.97
C GLY A 281 -3.05 -24.36 30.30
N ALA A 282 -2.51 -23.32 30.95
CA ALA A 282 -1.83 -23.42 32.24
C ALA A 282 -2.67 -24.10 33.34
N GLY A 283 -3.96 -23.75 33.44
CA GLY A 283 -4.85 -24.35 34.44
C GLY A 283 -5.15 -25.82 34.16
N GLN A 284 -5.25 -26.21 32.90
CA GLN A 284 -5.57 -27.59 32.49
C GLN A 284 -4.36 -28.51 32.63
N VAL A 285 -3.15 -28.02 32.30
CA VAL A 285 -1.94 -28.84 32.38
C VAL A 285 -1.55 -29.13 33.83
N ALA A 286 -1.96 -28.30 34.79
CA ALA A 286 -1.63 -28.44 36.20
C ALA A 286 -2.04 -29.80 36.79
N GLU A 287 -3.14 -30.40 36.30
CA GLU A 287 -3.63 -31.72 36.73
C GLU A 287 -2.67 -32.87 36.39
N PHE A 288 -1.75 -32.65 35.45
CA PHE A 288 -0.79 -33.66 34.97
C PHE A 288 0.63 -33.43 35.50
N LEU A 289 0.86 -32.30 36.19
CA LEU A 289 2.19 -31.96 36.68
C LEU A 289 2.46 -32.66 38.02
N PRO A 290 3.70 -33.12 38.27
CA PRO A 290 4.09 -33.57 39.59
C PRO A 290 4.10 -32.40 40.59
N ASP A 291 3.93 -32.70 41.87
CA ASP A 291 4.04 -31.69 42.95
C ASP A 291 5.45 -31.05 43.01
N ASP A 292 6.47 -31.79 42.56
CA ASP A 292 7.85 -31.33 42.50
C ASP A 292 8.15 -30.62 41.17
N ALA A 293 8.19 -29.29 41.22
CA ALA A 293 8.56 -28.43 40.08
C ALA A 293 10.00 -28.66 39.58
N GLY A 294 10.86 -29.32 40.36
CA GLY A 294 12.19 -29.76 39.93
C GLY A 294 12.14 -30.93 38.94
N ARG A 295 11.05 -31.68 38.87
CA ARG A 295 10.87 -32.78 37.90
C ARG A 295 10.32 -32.27 36.58
N VAL A 296 9.18 -31.57 36.62
CA VAL A 296 8.56 -30.90 35.45
C VAL A 296 7.84 -29.64 35.93
N CYS A 297 8.05 -28.53 35.23
CA CYS A 297 7.30 -27.28 35.44
C CYS A 297 6.80 -26.70 34.13
N ILE A 298 5.93 -25.69 34.22
CA ILE A 298 5.52 -24.92 33.04
C ILE A 298 6.59 -23.87 32.77
N ALA A 299 7.30 -24.03 31.65
CA ALA A 299 8.33 -23.12 31.19
C ALA A 299 7.76 -21.92 30.44
N CYS A 300 6.77 -22.13 29.57
CA CYS A 300 6.18 -21.06 28.77
C CYS A 300 4.66 -21.13 28.77
N GLU A 301 4.02 -19.98 28.95
CA GLU A 301 2.60 -19.73 28.71
C GLU A 301 2.47 -19.04 27.35
N ASN A 302 2.35 -19.82 26.28
CA ASN A 302 2.35 -19.26 24.93
C ASN A 302 0.98 -18.68 24.58
N SER A 303 -0.11 -19.30 25.02
CA SER A 303 -1.49 -18.83 24.80
C SER A 303 -2.44 -19.48 25.81
N PRO A 304 -3.74 -19.10 25.84
CA PRO A 304 -4.72 -19.72 26.74
C PRO A 304 -4.87 -21.24 26.55
N SER A 305 -4.44 -21.78 25.41
CA SER A 305 -4.54 -23.19 25.04
C SER A 305 -3.19 -23.80 24.60
N SER A 306 -2.07 -23.16 24.94
CA SER A 306 -0.74 -23.67 24.59
C SER A 306 0.30 -23.30 25.64
N VAL A 307 0.93 -24.34 26.20
CA VAL A 307 2.05 -24.21 27.13
C VAL A 307 3.25 -25.00 26.64
N THR A 308 4.43 -24.67 27.15
CA THR A 308 5.63 -25.50 27.02
C THR A 308 6.04 -25.95 28.41
N LEU A 309 6.17 -27.26 28.60
CA LEU A 309 6.69 -27.88 29.81
C LEU A 309 8.20 -28.03 29.72
N SER A 310 8.88 -28.01 30.85
CA SER A 310 10.33 -28.22 30.94
C SER A 310 10.69 -29.03 32.17
N GLY A 311 11.67 -29.92 32.04
CA GLY A 311 12.06 -30.80 33.14
C GLY A 311 13.08 -31.87 32.76
N GLN A 312 13.14 -32.91 33.60
CA GLN A 312 13.95 -34.10 33.38
C GLN A 312 13.51 -34.84 32.11
N VAL A 313 14.46 -35.40 31.36
CA VAL A 313 14.22 -36.04 30.06
C VAL A 313 13.20 -37.18 30.18
N GLU A 314 13.38 -38.01 31.21
CA GLU A 314 12.56 -39.20 31.46
C GLU A 314 11.12 -38.82 31.82
N GLU A 315 10.94 -37.78 32.63
CA GLU A 315 9.62 -37.30 33.05
C GLU A 315 8.87 -36.61 31.92
N ILE A 316 9.57 -35.79 31.12
CA ILE A 316 9.00 -35.16 29.93
C ILE A 316 8.56 -36.21 28.91
N SER A 317 9.38 -37.25 28.69
CA SER A 317 9.04 -38.36 27.79
C SER A 317 7.82 -39.15 28.28
N ARG A 318 7.79 -39.49 29.58
CA ARG A 318 6.66 -40.18 30.21
C ARG A 318 5.36 -39.36 30.10
N LEU A 319 5.41 -38.07 30.41
CA LEU A 319 4.26 -37.18 30.35
C LEU A 319 3.78 -36.99 28.91
N GLY A 320 4.71 -36.86 27.96
CA GLY A 320 4.39 -36.82 26.53
C GLY A 320 3.65 -38.06 26.05
N ALA A 321 4.07 -39.25 26.49
CA ALA A 321 3.39 -40.50 26.16
C ALA A 321 1.96 -40.57 26.74
N ASP A 322 1.77 -40.20 28.01
CA ASP A 322 0.43 -40.16 28.66
C ASP A 322 -0.52 -39.16 27.98
N LEU A 323 -0.04 -37.95 27.72
CA LEU A 323 -0.84 -36.93 27.03
C LEU A 323 -1.20 -37.35 25.60
N THR A 324 -0.28 -38.01 24.89
CA THR A 324 -0.54 -38.57 23.55
C THR A 324 -1.63 -39.65 23.60
N THR A 325 -1.61 -40.53 24.61
CA THR A 325 -2.65 -41.58 24.76
C THR A 325 -4.03 -41.00 25.04
N ARG A 326 -4.09 -39.79 25.59
CA ARG A 326 -5.33 -39.03 25.84
C ARG A 326 -5.77 -38.16 24.66
N GLY A 327 -5.06 -38.20 23.52
CA GLY A 327 -5.38 -37.43 22.32
C GLY A 327 -5.02 -35.94 22.41
N ILE A 328 -4.17 -35.55 23.37
CA ILE A 328 -3.71 -34.17 23.54
C ILE A 328 -2.50 -33.93 22.63
N PHE A 329 -2.47 -32.79 21.95
CA PHE A 329 -1.33 -32.40 21.13
C PHE A 329 -0.09 -32.23 22.01
N VAL A 330 0.98 -32.96 21.67
CA VAL A 330 2.30 -32.78 22.25
C VAL A 330 3.37 -32.78 21.17
N ARG A 331 4.41 -31.96 21.36
CA ARG A 331 5.59 -31.93 20.47
C ARG A 331 6.83 -31.61 21.27
N GLU A 332 7.83 -32.48 21.22
CA GLU A 332 9.12 -32.21 21.84
C GLU A 332 9.81 -31.02 21.17
N VAL A 333 10.37 -30.13 21.99
CA VAL A 333 11.17 -28.99 21.55
C VAL A 333 12.63 -29.38 21.74
N LYS A 334 13.33 -29.60 20.61
CA LYS A 334 14.72 -30.05 20.56
C LYS A 334 15.70 -28.98 21.06
N THR A 335 15.76 -28.78 22.37
CA THR A 335 16.68 -27.86 23.03
C THR A 335 17.80 -28.59 23.77
N GLY A 336 17.59 -29.86 24.12
CA GLY A 336 18.50 -30.66 24.94
C GLY A 336 18.66 -30.20 26.39
N ARG A 337 17.94 -29.13 26.80
CA ARG A 337 18.09 -28.42 28.07
C ARG A 337 16.73 -28.03 28.64
N ALA A 338 16.63 -27.97 29.96
CA ALA A 338 15.38 -27.61 30.65
C ALA A 338 15.29 -26.08 30.93
N TYR A 339 15.10 -25.27 29.88
CA TYR A 339 14.97 -23.80 30.03
C TYR A 339 13.74 -23.39 30.84
N HIS A 340 13.81 -22.25 31.52
CA HIS A 340 12.69 -21.68 32.32
C HIS A 340 12.20 -22.64 33.42
N SER A 341 13.15 -23.33 34.05
CA SER A 341 12.91 -24.29 35.12
C SER A 341 13.93 -24.13 36.25
N PRO A 342 13.70 -24.76 37.42
CA PRO A 342 14.69 -24.79 38.50
C PRO A 342 16.07 -25.31 38.08
N HIS A 343 16.17 -26.12 37.02
CA HIS A 343 17.45 -26.62 36.47
C HIS A 343 18.37 -25.50 35.95
N MET A 344 17.82 -24.32 35.63
CA MET A 344 18.61 -23.16 35.23
C MET A 344 19.16 -22.35 36.41
N GLY A 345 18.90 -22.78 37.66
CA GLY A 345 19.42 -22.13 38.87
C GLY A 345 20.94 -21.96 38.86
N PRO A 346 21.73 -23.06 38.73
CA PRO A 346 23.19 -22.98 38.65
C PRO A 346 23.69 -22.16 37.46
N VAL A 347 23.02 -22.28 36.31
CA VAL A 347 23.34 -21.52 35.08
C VAL A 347 23.15 -20.02 35.28
N GLY A 348 22.10 -19.63 36.02
CA GLY A 348 21.78 -18.23 36.27
C GLY A 348 22.89 -17.48 37.01
N ALA A 349 23.53 -18.13 37.99
CA ALA A 349 24.65 -17.53 38.73
C ALA A 349 25.87 -17.30 37.83
N VAL A 350 26.24 -18.31 37.05
CA VAL A 350 27.34 -18.21 36.06
C VAL A 350 27.05 -17.13 35.03
N TYR A 351 25.80 -17.04 34.57
CA TYR A 351 25.39 -16.02 33.60
C TYR A 351 25.51 -14.60 34.16
N ASP A 352 25.02 -14.35 35.39
CA ASP A 352 25.10 -13.03 36.01
C ASP A 352 26.57 -12.58 36.21
N ASP A 353 27.44 -13.49 36.64
CA ASP A 353 28.87 -13.20 36.88
C ASP A 353 29.62 -12.88 35.58
N ILE A 354 29.43 -13.72 34.56
CA ILE A 354 30.01 -13.51 33.23
C ILE A 354 29.52 -12.19 32.65
N LEU A 355 28.20 -11.97 32.62
CA LEU A 355 27.62 -10.78 32.01
C LEU A 355 28.09 -9.50 32.71
N ALA A 356 28.12 -9.48 34.04
CA ALA A 356 28.60 -8.32 34.79
C ALA A 356 30.07 -7.99 34.51
N THR A 357 30.89 -8.99 34.18
CA THR A 357 32.29 -8.82 33.80
C THR A 357 32.40 -8.26 32.38
N GLU A 358 31.76 -8.89 31.42
CA GLU A 358 31.85 -8.51 29.99
C GLU A 358 31.26 -7.13 29.72
N LEU A 359 30.18 -6.73 30.41
CA LEU A 359 29.59 -5.40 30.23
C LEU A 359 30.52 -4.26 30.65
N ARG A 360 31.53 -4.50 31.50
CA ARG A 360 32.52 -3.48 31.88
C ARG A 360 33.50 -3.14 30.76
N THR A 361 33.56 -3.97 29.73
CA THR A 361 34.42 -3.74 28.55
C THR A 361 33.83 -2.73 27.57
N LEU A 362 32.53 -2.42 27.72
CA LEU A 362 31.83 -1.50 26.82
C LEU A 362 32.28 -0.04 27.02
N THR A 363 32.45 0.64 25.89
CA THR A 363 32.79 2.06 25.86
C THR A 363 31.54 2.95 25.90
N THR A 364 31.75 4.26 26.11
CA THR A 364 30.67 5.24 25.98
C THR A 364 30.04 5.25 24.58
N ALA A 365 30.83 5.01 23.53
CA ALA A 365 30.32 4.95 22.16
C ALA A 365 29.43 3.72 21.93
N ASP A 366 29.79 2.57 22.51
CA ASP A 366 28.98 1.35 22.43
C ASP A 366 27.60 1.56 23.08
N SER A 367 27.56 2.27 24.20
CA SER A 367 26.33 2.61 24.94
C SER A 367 25.38 3.53 24.17
N GLN A 368 25.89 4.30 23.21
CA GLN A 368 25.12 5.21 22.35
C GLN A 368 24.43 4.50 21.18
N TRP A 369 24.83 3.27 20.84
CA TRP A 369 24.12 2.45 19.85
C TRP A 369 22.83 1.87 20.46
N ARG A 370 21.89 2.78 20.72
CA ARG A 370 20.65 2.54 21.45
C ARG A 370 19.48 3.13 20.69
N ARG A 371 18.33 2.47 20.74
CA ARG A 371 17.10 2.97 20.12
C ARG A 371 16.42 4.01 21.03
N PRO A 372 15.60 4.91 20.47
CA PRO A 372 14.74 5.78 21.27
C PRO A 372 13.86 4.96 22.21
N ARG A 373 13.55 5.52 23.39
CA ARG A 373 12.74 4.85 24.41
C ARG A 373 11.32 4.58 23.88
N SER A 374 10.84 3.35 24.04
CA SER A 374 9.44 2.94 23.82
C SER A 374 8.99 1.90 24.85
N ASP A 375 7.71 1.56 24.90
CA ASP A 375 7.20 0.64 25.92
C ASP A 375 7.69 -0.80 25.68
N MET A 376 7.96 -1.53 26.77
CA MET A 376 8.24 -2.97 26.73
C MET A 376 7.36 -3.68 27.75
N VAL A 377 6.59 -4.68 27.32
CA VAL A 377 5.89 -5.59 28.23
C VAL A 377 6.77 -6.81 28.43
N SER A 378 7.21 -7.02 29.66
CA SER A 378 8.07 -8.13 30.02
C SER A 378 7.25 -9.41 30.17
N SER A 379 7.68 -10.46 29.47
CA SER A 379 7.18 -11.82 29.65
C SER A 379 7.72 -12.49 30.91
N VAL A 380 8.76 -11.95 31.55
CA VAL A 380 9.25 -12.43 32.85
C VAL A 380 8.29 -12.04 33.97
N SER A 381 7.88 -10.76 34.00
CA SER A 381 6.95 -10.26 35.02
C SER A 381 5.48 -10.41 34.61
N GLY A 382 5.18 -10.47 33.31
CA GLY A 382 3.82 -10.36 32.77
C GLY A 382 3.27 -8.94 32.82
N SER A 383 4.14 -7.92 32.89
CA SER A 383 3.74 -6.52 33.10
C SER A 383 4.65 -5.53 32.36
N LEU A 384 4.17 -4.29 32.23
CA LEU A 384 4.91 -3.20 31.60
C LEU A 384 6.16 -2.83 32.41
N ILE A 385 7.31 -2.71 31.73
CA ILE A 385 8.53 -2.16 32.32
C ILE A 385 8.41 -0.63 32.39
N THR A 386 8.22 -0.12 33.60
CA THR A 386 8.08 1.32 33.88
C THR A 386 9.39 1.99 34.27
N SER A 387 10.42 1.21 34.60
CA SER A 387 11.75 1.73 34.92
C SER A 387 12.52 2.13 33.66
N GLU A 388 13.46 3.07 33.83
CA GLU A 388 14.38 3.49 32.76
C GLU A 388 15.44 2.43 32.45
N THR A 389 15.73 1.56 33.41
CA THR A 389 16.71 0.48 33.29
C THR A 389 16.10 -0.85 33.71
N LEU A 390 16.64 -1.95 33.20
CA LEU A 390 16.31 -3.29 33.67
C LEU A 390 16.92 -3.52 35.06
N PRO A 391 16.24 -4.27 35.96
CA PRO A 391 16.79 -4.60 37.27
C PRO A 391 18.01 -5.53 37.14
N GLN A 392 18.90 -5.48 38.13
CA GLN A 392 20.02 -6.41 38.20
C GLN A 392 19.49 -7.86 38.30
N GLY A 393 20.14 -8.79 37.59
CA GLY A 393 19.69 -10.18 37.52
C GLY A 393 18.46 -10.41 36.64
N TYR A 394 17.99 -9.40 35.89
CA TYR A 394 16.85 -9.55 34.98
C TYR A 394 17.07 -10.69 33.96
N TRP A 395 18.28 -10.79 33.40
CA TRP A 395 18.57 -11.79 32.37
C TRP A 395 18.67 -13.22 32.93
N SER A 396 19.25 -13.40 34.12
CA SER A 396 19.18 -14.71 34.80
C SER A 396 17.77 -15.05 35.24
N ALA A 397 16.95 -14.07 35.62
CA ALA A 397 15.53 -14.27 35.87
C ALA A 397 14.78 -14.70 34.59
N ASN A 398 15.03 -14.05 33.46
CA ASN A 398 14.49 -14.43 32.15
C ASN A 398 14.82 -15.89 31.78
N LEU A 399 16.04 -16.35 32.08
CA LEU A 399 16.47 -17.72 31.81
C LEU A 399 15.81 -18.76 32.71
N ARG A 400 15.52 -18.41 33.98
CA ARG A 400 15.04 -19.33 35.03
C ARG A 400 13.53 -19.34 35.21
N GLN A 401 12.90 -18.18 35.08
CA GLN A 401 11.48 -18.00 35.35
C GLN A 401 10.63 -18.36 34.13
N ARG A 402 9.36 -18.64 34.41
CA ARG A 402 8.33 -18.95 33.42
C ARG A 402 8.12 -17.77 32.47
N VAL A 403 8.06 -18.04 31.17
CA VAL A 403 7.75 -17.07 30.12
C VAL A 403 6.23 -16.86 30.07
N ARG A 404 5.76 -15.72 30.57
CA ARG A 404 4.35 -15.30 30.61
C ARG A 404 3.96 -14.54 29.33
N PHE A 405 4.16 -15.17 28.17
CA PHE A 405 3.89 -14.52 26.87
C PHE A 405 2.40 -14.22 26.65
N ASN A 406 1.52 -15.14 27.08
CA ASN A 406 0.07 -14.91 27.11
C ASN A 406 -0.29 -13.60 27.80
N ASP A 407 0.19 -13.43 29.03
CA ASP A 407 -0.12 -12.26 29.87
C ASP A 407 0.47 -10.98 29.26
N ALA A 408 1.71 -11.05 28.75
CA ALA A 408 2.36 -9.90 28.15
C ALA A 408 1.64 -9.38 26.89
N VAL A 409 1.13 -10.28 26.04
CA VAL A 409 0.33 -9.89 24.86
C VAL A 409 -1.08 -9.45 25.29
N GLN A 410 -1.65 -10.03 26.34
CA GLN A 410 -2.93 -9.59 26.90
C GLN A 410 -2.87 -8.13 27.35
N VAL A 411 -1.77 -7.70 27.99
CA VAL A 411 -1.54 -6.27 28.31
C VAL A 411 -1.59 -5.39 27.06
N VAL A 412 -1.01 -5.84 25.94
CA VAL A 412 -1.09 -5.11 24.64
C VAL A 412 -2.51 -5.06 24.08
N CYS A 413 -3.33 -6.08 24.36
CA CYS A 413 -4.71 -6.13 23.93
C CYS A 413 -5.59 -5.15 24.71
N GLU A 414 -5.41 -5.11 26.04
CA GLU A 414 -6.31 -4.45 27.00
C GLU A 414 -5.91 -3.01 27.36
N ASP A 415 -4.61 -2.68 27.40
CA ASP A 415 -4.17 -1.36 27.82
C ASP A 415 -4.49 -0.30 26.74
N GLU A 416 -5.21 0.75 27.13
CA GLU A 416 -5.62 1.85 26.26
C GLU A 416 -4.44 2.56 25.59
N ARG A 417 -3.25 2.54 26.21
CA ARG A 417 -2.01 3.07 25.62
C ARG A 417 -1.67 2.41 24.28
N PHE A 418 -2.02 1.14 24.12
CA PHE A 418 -1.73 0.34 22.93
C PHE A 418 -2.93 0.20 21.98
N ARG A 419 -4.04 0.90 22.25
CA ARG A 419 -5.22 0.94 21.37
C ARG A 419 -4.91 1.41 19.94
N PRO A 420 -4.00 2.39 19.71
CA PRO A 420 -3.61 2.81 18.36
C PRO A 420 -2.78 1.79 17.58
N VAL A 421 -2.20 0.78 18.25
CA VAL A 421 -1.42 -0.27 17.58
C VAL A 421 -2.37 -1.16 16.78
N THR A 422 -2.12 -1.33 15.50
CA THR A 422 -2.94 -2.20 14.63
C THR A 422 -2.14 -3.30 13.94
N LEU A 423 -0.81 -3.23 13.98
CA LEU A 423 0.09 -4.23 13.43
C LEU A 423 1.07 -4.70 14.51
N MET A 424 1.25 -6.01 14.61
CA MET A 424 2.27 -6.64 15.42
C MET A 424 3.28 -7.31 14.48
N LEU A 425 4.49 -6.77 14.41
CA LEU A 425 5.56 -7.28 13.56
C LEU A 425 6.37 -8.30 14.35
N GLU A 426 6.43 -9.55 13.92
CA GLU A 426 7.33 -10.53 14.54
C GLU A 426 8.73 -10.39 13.96
N ILE A 427 9.67 -9.97 14.81
CA ILE A 427 11.08 -9.75 14.49
C ILE A 427 11.89 -10.97 14.91
N GLY A 428 12.53 -11.59 13.92
CA GLY A 428 13.46 -12.70 14.13
C GLY A 428 13.66 -13.55 12.89
N PRO A 429 14.42 -14.65 12.99
CA PRO A 429 14.81 -15.49 11.86
C PRO A 429 13.68 -16.37 11.31
N HIS A 430 12.56 -16.50 12.05
CA HIS A 430 11.36 -17.22 11.63
C HIS A 430 10.12 -16.81 12.44
N ALA A 431 8.96 -16.81 11.78
CA ALA A 431 7.62 -16.67 12.35
C ALA A 431 7.20 -17.87 13.23
N ALA A 432 7.58 -17.86 14.52
CA ALA A 432 7.21 -18.89 15.49
C ALA A 432 6.01 -18.51 16.37
N LEU A 433 5.71 -17.21 16.54
CA LEU A 433 4.68 -16.74 17.48
C LEU A 433 3.31 -16.52 16.84
N SER A 434 3.16 -16.69 15.53
CA SER A 434 1.89 -16.42 14.80
C SER A 434 0.68 -17.19 15.38
N GLY A 435 0.85 -18.48 15.68
CA GLY A 435 -0.22 -19.31 16.22
C GLY A 435 -0.66 -18.86 17.62
N PRO A 436 0.26 -18.85 18.61
CA PRO A 436 -0.04 -18.38 19.96
C PRO A 436 -0.61 -16.95 19.99
N PHE A 437 -0.02 -16.02 19.23
CA PHE A 437 -0.48 -14.64 19.14
C PHE A 437 -1.94 -14.53 18.66
N LYS A 438 -2.32 -15.28 17.62
CA LYS A 438 -3.71 -15.31 17.13
C LYS A 438 -4.68 -15.87 18.17
N GLN A 439 -4.28 -16.90 18.91
CA GLN A 439 -5.09 -17.47 19.99
C GLN A 439 -5.32 -16.44 21.12
N ILE A 440 -4.27 -15.70 21.51
CA ILE A 440 -4.38 -14.64 22.52
C ILE A 440 -5.30 -13.51 22.03
N CYS A 441 -5.13 -13.06 20.79
CA CYS A 441 -5.98 -12.00 20.22
C CYS A 441 -7.45 -12.41 20.16
N LEU A 442 -7.73 -13.67 19.78
CA LEU A 442 -9.09 -14.20 19.75
C LEU A 442 -9.71 -14.24 21.15
N ALA A 443 -8.96 -14.72 22.16
CA ALA A 443 -9.44 -14.79 23.53
C ALA A 443 -9.73 -13.41 24.14
N ASN A 444 -9.01 -12.38 23.71
CA ASN A 444 -9.13 -11.00 24.21
C ASN A 444 -9.92 -10.07 23.26
N GLN A 445 -10.62 -10.61 22.25
CA GLN A 445 -11.40 -9.84 21.28
C GLN A 445 -10.59 -8.72 20.56
N ALA A 446 -9.29 -8.95 20.35
CA ALA A 446 -8.34 -7.99 19.79
C ALA A 446 -8.11 -8.15 18.29
N GLU A 447 -9.17 -8.40 17.50
CA GLU A 447 -9.12 -8.62 16.04
C GLU A 447 -8.50 -7.46 15.24
N ARG A 448 -8.39 -6.28 15.86
CA ARG A 448 -7.68 -5.11 15.31
C ARG A 448 -6.20 -5.38 15.04
N LEU A 449 -5.57 -6.26 15.81
CA LEU A 449 -4.14 -6.51 15.78
C LEU A 449 -3.83 -7.53 14.68
N LYS A 450 -3.25 -7.05 13.58
CA LYS A 450 -2.80 -7.93 12.49
C LYS A 450 -1.36 -8.34 12.72
N TYR A 451 -1.09 -9.61 12.53
CA TYR A 451 0.24 -10.18 12.65
C TYR A 451 0.98 -10.13 11.31
N VAL A 452 2.24 -9.68 11.31
CA VAL A 452 3.10 -9.64 10.12
C VAL A 452 4.50 -10.17 10.48
N PRO A 453 4.98 -11.26 9.87
CA PRO A 453 6.32 -11.76 10.15
C PRO A 453 7.40 -10.97 9.39
N SER A 454 8.58 -10.78 9.98
CA SER A 454 9.75 -10.25 9.28
C SER A 454 10.38 -11.28 8.35
N LEU A 455 10.55 -12.52 8.83
CA LEU A 455 11.18 -13.61 8.09
C LEU A 455 10.44 -14.94 8.30
N ILE A 456 10.45 -15.76 7.27
CA ILE A 456 9.99 -17.14 7.24
C ILE A 456 11.15 -17.99 6.70
N ARG A 457 11.34 -19.16 7.30
CA ARG A 457 12.36 -20.15 6.92
C ARG A 457 12.28 -20.51 5.44
N ASN A 458 13.44 -20.77 4.84
CA ASN A 458 13.59 -21.25 3.46
C ASN A 458 12.98 -20.30 2.40
N LYS A 459 12.92 -19.01 2.69
CA LYS A 459 12.51 -17.96 1.75
C LYS A 459 13.58 -16.89 1.65
N ASN A 460 13.61 -16.19 0.52
CA ASN A 460 14.52 -15.06 0.32
C ASN A 460 14.24 -13.96 1.35
N ASP A 461 15.20 -13.69 2.21
CA ASP A 461 15.10 -12.78 3.34
C ASP A 461 15.03 -11.30 2.91
N THR A 462 15.74 -10.89 1.85
CA THR A 462 15.61 -9.55 1.25
C THR A 462 14.17 -9.27 0.80
N GLU A 463 13.57 -10.20 0.04
CA GLU A 463 12.19 -10.05 -0.44
C GLU A 463 11.17 -10.08 0.70
N GLN A 464 11.45 -10.79 1.79
CA GLN A 464 10.58 -10.79 2.97
C GLN A 464 10.62 -9.46 3.73
N LEU A 465 11.80 -8.84 3.86
CA LEU A 465 11.94 -7.50 4.43
C LEU A 465 11.24 -6.44 3.56
N LEU A 466 11.35 -6.53 2.23
CA LEU A 466 10.59 -5.68 1.31
C LEU A 466 9.08 -5.94 1.40
N SER A 467 8.67 -7.20 1.60
CA SER A 467 7.25 -7.55 1.80
C SER A 467 6.71 -7.00 3.12
N LEU A 468 7.53 -6.94 4.17
CA LEU A 468 7.20 -6.30 5.44
C LEU A 468 6.94 -4.80 5.23
N ALA A 469 7.80 -4.11 4.48
CA ALA A 469 7.58 -2.71 4.09
C ALA A 469 6.32 -2.54 3.23
N GLY A 470 6.06 -3.46 2.30
CA GLY A 470 4.84 -3.51 1.50
C GLY A 470 3.58 -3.68 2.36
N ALA A 471 3.60 -4.56 3.37
CA ALA A 471 2.50 -4.76 4.30
C ALA A 471 2.22 -3.50 5.13
N LEU A 472 3.27 -2.80 5.59
CA LEU A 472 3.16 -1.49 6.25
C LEU A 472 2.52 -0.45 5.31
N PHE A 473 2.94 -0.42 4.04
CA PHE A 473 2.34 0.42 3.01
C PHE A 473 0.84 0.12 2.79
N LEU A 474 0.43 -1.14 2.71
CA LEU A 474 -0.99 -1.52 2.57
C LEU A 474 -1.82 -1.12 3.80
N ALA A 475 -1.23 -1.16 4.99
CA ALA A 475 -1.90 -0.75 6.23
C ALA A 475 -1.99 0.77 6.43
N GLY A 476 -1.31 1.55 5.58
CA GLY A 476 -1.28 3.00 5.69
C GLY A 476 -0.22 3.54 6.65
N TYR A 477 0.71 2.71 7.11
CA TYR A 477 1.83 3.17 7.95
C TYR A 477 2.80 4.04 7.13
N PRO A 478 3.31 5.16 7.68
CA PRO A 478 4.18 6.09 6.96
C PRO A 478 5.62 5.57 6.85
N VAL A 479 5.80 4.41 6.22
CA VAL A 479 7.12 3.85 5.91
C VAL A 479 7.82 4.71 4.85
N SER A 480 9.11 4.99 5.05
CA SER A 480 9.91 5.73 4.07
C SER A 480 10.23 4.84 2.86
N LEU A 481 9.37 4.91 1.83
CA LEU A 481 9.57 4.14 0.59
C LEU A 481 10.87 4.51 -0.15
N GLN A 482 11.39 5.72 0.09
CA GLN A 482 12.69 6.15 -0.41
C GLN A 482 13.82 5.34 0.25
N ASP A 483 13.77 5.17 1.57
CA ASP A 483 14.78 4.45 2.34
C ASP A 483 14.69 2.94 2.16
N VAL A 484 13.49 2.40 1.92
CA VAL A 484 13.26 0.98 1.60
C VAL A 484 14.06 0.56 0.36
N ASN A 485 14.04 1.38 -0.68
CA ASN A 485 14.78 1.13 -1.91
C ASN A 485 16.16 1.81 -1.94
N ALA A 486 16.62 2.43 -0.85
CA ALA A 486 17.81 3.29 -0.87
C ALA A 486 19.10 2.57 -1.27
N GLU A 487 19.18 1.27 -1.00
CA GLU A 487 20.39 0.49 -1.24
C GLU A 487 20.64 0.20 -2.73
N SER A 488 19.58 0.22 -3.54
CA SER A 488 19.70 0.18 -5.00
C SER A 488 20.45 1.40 -5.57
N TYR A 489 20.47 2.49 -4.81
CA TYR A 489 21.07 3.76 -5.23
C TYR A 489 22.59 3.78 -5.07
N ARG A 490 23.16 2.79 -4.37
CA ARG A 490 24.62 2.61 -4.19
C ARG A 490 25.21 1.53 -5.09
N ASN A 491 24.43 0.50 -5.44
CA ASN A 491 24.88 -0.66 -6.20
C ASN A 491 24.73 -0.54 -7.73
N THR A 492 24.35 0.63 -8.25
CA THR A 492 24.36 0.94 -9.69
C THR A 492 25.79 1.17 -10.17
N HIS A 493 26.49 0.07 -10.48
CA HIS A 493 27.75 -0.04 -11.22
C HIS A 493 28.84 1.00 -10.91
N GLY A 494 29.84 0.61 -10.11
CA GLY A 494 31.26 0.87 -10.41
C GLY A 494 31.73 2.30 -10.69
N SER A 495 30.94 3.34 -10.39
CA SER A 495 31.43 4.71 -10.46
C SER A 495 32.37 4.91 -9.29
N ALA A 496 33.66 4.64 -9.55
CA ALA A 496 34.74 5.38 -8.94
C ALA A 496 34.22 6.81 -8.79
N VAL A 497 34.01 7.22 -7.54
CA VAL A 497 33.77 8.60 -7.18
C VAL A 497 34.91 9.36 -7.86
N THR A 498 34.62 9.98 -9.00
CA THR A 498 35.56 10.85 -9.68
C THR A 498 35.75 11.99 -8.70
N LYS A 499 36.86 11.93 -7.95
CA LYS A 499 37.31 12.98 -7.04
C LYS A 499 37.38 14.27 -7.89
N GLY A 500 36.33 15.07 -7.86
CA GLY A 500 36.21 16.25 -8.72
C GLY A 500 34.77 16.74 -8.96
N SER A 501 33.74 15.88 -8.92
CA SER A 501 32.35 16.36 -9.04
C SER A 501 31.77 16.71 -7.67
N MET A 502 31.45 18.00 -7.44
CA MET A 502 30.69 18.46 -6.27
C MET A 502 29.21 18.03 -6.27
N ARG A 503 28.76 17.24 -7.25
CA ARG A 503 27.38 16.76 -7.36
C ARG A 503 27.34 15.24 -7.25
N LYS A 504 26.66 14.73 -6.22
CA LYS A 504 26.33 13.29 -6.10
C LYS A 504 25.59 12.87 -7.36
N PRO A 505 26.02 11.83 -8.11
CA PRO A 505 25.25 11.31 -9.23
C PRO A 505 23.88 10.87 -8.71
N LYS A 506 22.80 11.43 -9.26
CA LYS A 506 21.44 10.94 -9.01
C LYS A 506 21.29 9.66 -9.82
N THR A 507 21.30 8.52 -9.15
CA THR A 507 21.27 7.18 -9.78
C THR A 507 19.88 6.73 -10.23
N GLN A 508 18.85 7.59 -10.14
CA GLN A 508 17.53 7.33 -10.71
C GLN A 508 16.97 8.57 -11.37
N TYR A 509 16.14 8.34 -12.39
CA TYR A 509 15.39 9.38 -13.06
C TYR A 509 13.88 9.19 -12.95
N LEU A 510 13.16 10.30 -13.00
CA LEU A 510 11.71 10.34 -13.06
C LEU A 510 11.23 9.87 -14.44
N LEU A 511 10.39 8.84 -14.48
CA LEU A 511 9.75 8.38 -15.71
C LEU A 511 8.54 9.25 -16.04
N VAL A 512 8.64 10.00 -17.14
CA VAL A 512 7.55 10.85 -17.65
C VAL A 512 6.66 10.13 -18.68
N GLY A 513 7.15 9.02 -19.24
CA GLY A 513 6.46 8.22 -20.27
C GLY A 513 5.64 7.04 -19.74
N LEU A 514 5.39 6.96 -18.42
CA LEU A 514 4.52 5.91 -17.87
C LEU A 514 3.06 6.18 -18.22
N PRO A 515 2.24 5.13 -18.38
CA PRO A 515 0.81 5.26 -18.65
C PRO A 515 0.10 6.19 -17.65
N PRO A 516 -0.84 7.02 -18.13
CA PRO A 516 -1.64 7.85 -17.25
C PRO A 516 -2.59 6.99 -16.40
N TYR A 517 -3.25 7.65 -15.46
CA TYR A 517 -4.20 7.01 -14.55
C TYR A 517 -5.43 6.45 -15.29
N GLN A 518 -5.77 5.18 -15.06
CA GLN A 518 -6.81 4.42 -15.77
C GLN A 518 -8.20 4.59 -15.13
N TRP A 519 -8.85 5.74 -15.38
CA TRP A 519 -10.16 6.06 -14.84
C TRP A 519 -11.24 4.98 -15.09
N ASN A 520 -12.06 4.74 -14.08
CA ASN A 520 -13.19 3.83 -14.16
C ASN A 520 -14.47 4.57 -14.57
N TYR A 521 -14.91 4.35 -15.82
CA TYR A 521 -16.13 4.93 -16.37
C TYR A 521 -17.35 3.99 -16.33
N ALA A 522 -17.33 2.95 -15.49
CA ALA A 522 -18.46 2.02 -15.37
C ALA A 522 -19.78 2.72 -14.96
N LYS A 523 -19.69 3.84 -14.23
CA LYS A 523 -20.82 4.72 -13.93
C LYS A 523 -20.74 5.97 -14.82
N ARG A 524 -21.80 6.22 -15.59
CA ARG A 524 -21.93 7.43 -16.38
C ARG A 524 -22.53 8.55 -15.53
N TYR A 525 -21.71 9.52 -15.16
CA TYR A 525 -22.17 10.77 -14.54
C TYR A 525 -22.36 11.82 -15.64
N TRP A 526 -23.51 11.75 -16.31
CA TRP A 526 -23.87 12.69 -17.37
C TRP A 526 -25.31 13.16 -17.16
N ALA A 527 -25.49 14.43 -16.78
CA ALA A 527 -26.80 15.05 -16.61
C ALA A 527 -27.01 16.04 -17.75
N GLU A 528 -27.81 15.65 -18.74
CA GLU A 528 -28.14 16.50 -19.87
C GLU A 528 -29.59 16.97 -19.77
N PRO A 529 -29.87 18.29 -19.71
CA PRO A 529 -31.23 18.79 -19.68
C PRO A 529 -31.99 18.39 -20.95
N ARG A 530 -33.27 18.06 -20.79
CA ARG A 530 -34.15 17.68 -21.91
C ARG A 530 -34.12 18.68 -23.08
N ALA A 531 -34.11 19.98 -22.78
CA ALA A 531 -34.06 21.03 -23.80
C ALA A 531 -32.82 20.91 -24.71
N ILE A 532 -31.68 20.53 -24.15
CA ILE A 532 -30.43 20.36 -24.91
C ILE A 532 -30.47 19.07 -25.74
N ILE A 533 -31.06 18.01 -25.21
CA ILE A 533 -31.29 16.76 -25.95
C ILE A 533 -32.14 17.04 -27.20
N GLU A 534 -33.27 17.72 -27.01
CA GLU A 534 -34.20 18.08 -28.09
C GLU A 534 -33.58 19.04 -29.11
N GLN A 535 -32.71 19.94 -28.67
CA GLN A 535 -32.00 20.87 -29.57
C GLN A 535 -30.92 20.16 -30.40
N ARG A 536 -30.16 19.22 -29.80
CA ARG A 536 -29.07 18.51 -30.48
C ARG A 536 -29.59 17.48 -31.48
N ALA A 537 -30.71 16.84 -31.17
CA ALA A 537 -31.34 15.84 -32.01
C ALA A 537 -32.80 16.23 -32.29
N PRO A 538 -33.04 17.27 -33.13
CA PRO A 538 -34.38 17.70 -33.45
C PRO A 538 -35.09 16.61 -34.26
N SER A 539 -36.35 16.31 -33.90
CA SER A 539 -37.14 15.29 -34.60
C SER A 539 -37.49 15.68 -36.05
N HIS A 540 -37.54 16.99 -36.34
CA HIS A 540 -37.85 17.52 -37.66
C HIS A 540 -36.89 18.67 -38.01
N ALA A 541 -36.65 18.87 -39.31
CA ALA A 541 -35.93 20.03 -39.82
C ALA A 541 -36.72 21.34 -39.59
N ARG A 542 -36.10 22.50 -39.84
CA ARG A 542 -36.84 23.76 -39.88
C ARG A 542 -37.81 23.71 -41.06
N HIS A 543 -39.10 23.86 -40.78
CA HIS A 543 -40.10 24.07 -41.82
C HIS A 543 -40.15 25.55 -42.21
N ASP A 544 -40.36 25.85 -43.50
CA ASP A 544 -40.29 27.23 -44.00
C ASP A 544 -41.32 28.16 -43.37
N LEU A 545 -42.59 27.74 -43.28
CA LEU A 545 -43.66 28.50 -42.61
C LEU A 545 -43.75 28.28 -41.09
N LEU A 546 -43.76 27.01 -40.63
CA LEU A 546 -43.92 26.67 -39.22
C LEU A 546 -42.66 26.94 -38.37
N GLY A 547 -41.46 26.87 -38.95
CA GLY A 547 -40.20 27.07 -38.24
C GLY A 547 -39.69 25.82 -37.52
N ARG A 548 -39.07 26.02 -36.36
CA ARG A 548 -38.55 24.92 -35.51
C ARG A 548 -39.33 24.81 -34.21
N ARG A 549 -39.55 23.59 -33.75
CA ARG A 549 -40.12 23.32 -32.43
C ARG A 549 -39.20 23.89 -31.34
N VAL A 550 -39.78 24.59 -30.36
CA VAL A 550 -39.04 25.14 -29.22
C VAL A 550 -38.67 24.00 -28.26
N PRO A 551 -37.36 23.78 -28.00
CA PRO A 551 -36.91 22.74 -27.06
C PRO A 551 -37.28 23.07 -25.60
N GLY A 552 -37.50 22.05 -24.79
CA GLY A 552 -37.62 22.17 -23.33
C GLY A 552 -39.01 22.53 -22.81
N LEU A 553 -40.01 22.67 -23.69
CA LEU A 553 -41.39 22.95 -23.29
C LEU A 553 -42.14 21.68 -22.86
N SER A 554 -43.30 21.88 -22.22
CA SER A 554 -44.21 20.81 -21.84
C SER A 554 -44.69 20.00 -23.06
N GLU A 555 -44.94 18.70 -22.89
CA GLU A 555 -45.55 17.88 -23.94
C GLU A 555 -47.02 18.28 -24.23
N ARG A 556 -47.65 19.06 -23.35
CA ARG A 556 -49.03 19.52 -23.51
C ARG A 556 -49.17 20.83 -24.30
N ALA A 557 -48.09 21.62 -24.37
CA ALA A 557 -48.04 22.89 -25.06
C ALA A 557 -46.89 22.83 -26.06
N LYS A 558 -47.21 22.54 -27.31
CA LYS A 558 -46.24 22.43 -28.39
C LYS A 558 -46.14 23.80 -29.04
N VAL A 559 -44.94 24.33 -29.14
CA VAL A 559 -44.70 25.65 -29.72
C VAL A 559 -43.63 25.53 -30.78
N TRP A 560 -43.85 26.18 -31.91
CA TRP A 560 -42.86 26.39 -32.94
C TRP A 560 -42.53 27.86 -33.01
N ARG A 561 -41.27 28.14 -33.32
CA ARG A 561 -40.79 29.50 -33.51
C ARG A 561 -40.27 29.63 -34.92
N ASN A 562 -40.71 30.68 -35.59
CA ASN A 562 -40.20 31.07 -36.89
C ASN A 562 -40.07 32.58 -37.00
N VAL A 563 -39.18 33.03 -37.87
CA VAL A 563 -39.09 34.42 -38.30
C VAL A 563 -39.29 34.41 -39.81
N LEU A 564 -40.44 34.94 -40.25
CA LEU A 564 -40.78 34.99 -41.67
C LEU A 564 -40.13 36.22 -42.30
N ARG A 565 -39.32 36.00 -43.33
CA ARG A 565 -38.64 37.05 -44.09
C ARG A 565 -38.84 36.79 -45.56
N HIS A 566 -39.08 37.84 -46.35
CA HIS A 566 -39.28 37.67 -47.78
C HIS A 566 -38.04 37.09 -48.50
N ARG A 567 -36.83 37.34 -48.00
CA ARG A 567 -35.62 36.75 -48.58
C ARG A 567 -35.53 35.23 -48.38
N ASP A 568 -36.08 34.74 -47.27
CA ASP A 568 -36.04 33.32 -46.90
C ASP A 568 -37.21 32.59 -47.58
N ILE A 569 -38.35 33.28 -47.81
CA ILE A 569 -39.57 32.74 -48.42
C ILE A 569 -40.13 33.74 -49.46
N PRO A 570 -39.57 33.77 -50.69
CA PRO A 570 -39.87 34.82 -51.66
C PRO A 570 -41.33 34.93 -52.11
N TRP A 571 -42.04 33.80 -52.17
CA TRP A 571 -43.43 33.75 -52.63
C TRP A 571 -44.42 34.46 -51.71
N LEU A 572 -44.05 34.74 -50.44
CA LEU A 572 -44.92 35.48 -49.53
C LEU A 572 -45.21 36.91 -50.02
N LYS A 573 -44.32 37.48 -50.85
CA LYS A 573 -44.53 38.81 -51.47
C LYS A 573 -45.71 38.84 -52.43
N ASP A 574 -46.01 37.71 -53.07
CA ASP A 574 -47.04 37.62 -54.11
C ASP A 574 -48.45 37.72 -53.50
N HIS A 575 -48.59 37.40 -52.21
CA HIS A 575 -49.82 37.60 -51.46
C HIS A 575 -49.89 39.03 -50.88
N SER A 576 -50.16 39.99 -51.76
CA SER A 576 -50.23 41.42 -51.45
C SER A 576 -51.66 41.95 -51.46
N LEU A 577 -52.04 42.68 -50.41
CA LEU A 577 -53.33 43.36 -50.29
C LEU A 577 -53.06 44.85 -50.08
N GLY A 578 -53.53 45.69 -51.01
CA GLY A 578 -53.28 47.14 -50.96
C GLY A 578 -51.80 47.52 -51.06
N GLY A 579 -50.98 46.70 -51.74
CA GLY A 579 -49.54 46.93 -51.92
C GLY A 579 -48.67 46.50 -50.73
N THR A 580 -49.27 46.00 -49.65
CA THR A 580 -48.56 45.43 -48.50
C THR A 580 -48.61 43.91 -48.56
N ALA A 581 -47.47 43.23 -48.43
CA ALA A 581 -47.45 41.78 -48.28
C ALA A 581 -48.12 41.40 -46.95
N ILE A 582 -49.16 40.59 -47.00
CA ILE A 582 -49.90 40.15 -45.81
C ILE A 582 -49.77 38.63 -45.72
N PHE A 583 -49.56 38.10 -44.53
CA PHE A 583 -49.48 36.64 -44.37
C PHE A 583 -50.80 35.98 -44.80
N PRO A 584 -50.78 35.00 -45.72
CA PRO A 584 -52.00 34.43 -46.29
C PRO A 584 -52.77 33.63 -45.25
N ALA A 585 -54.11 33.73 -45.30
CA ALA A 585 -55.01 32.92 -44.48
C ALA A 585 -54.72 31.41 -44.62
N ALA A 586 -54.48 30.95 -45.86
CA ALA A 586 -54.08 29.57 -46.14
C ALA A 586 -52.77 29.17 -45.47
N GLY A 587 -51.84 30.11 -45.24
CA GLY A 587 -50.59 29.87 -44.53
C GLY A 587 -50.82 29.42 -43.09
N TYR A 588 -51.81 29.99 -42.38
CA TYR A 588 -52.17 29.55 -41.04
C TYR A 588 -52.68 28.11 -41.02
N LEU A 589 -53.53 27.76 -41.99
CA LEU A 589 -54.08 26.41 -42.13
C LEU A 589 -52.97 25.40 -42.42
N SER A 590 -52.03 25.74 -43.31
CA SER A 590 -50.87 24.90 -43.61
C SER A 590 -49.96 24.73 -42.39
N MET A 591 -49.70 25.80 -41.62
CA MET A 591 -48.91 25.73 -40.39
C MET A 591 -49.58 24.85 -39.33
N ALA A 592 -50.90 24.97 -39.13
CA ALA A 592 -51.64 24.14 -38.19
C ALA A 592 -51.65 22.66 -38.60
N THR A 593 -51.82 22.39 -39.90
CA THR A 593 -51.79 21.03 -40.48
C THR A 593 -50.42 20.38 -40.27
N GLU A 594 -49.35 21.10 -40.61
CA GLU A 594 -47.97 20.63 -40.45
C GLU A 594 -47.60 20.43 -38.96
N ALA A 595 -48.02 21.34 -38.08
CA ALA A 595 -47.79 21.21 -36.65
C ALA A 595 -48.44 19.94 -36.09
N LEU A 596 -49.67 19.65 -36.52
CA LEU A 596 -50.38 18.44 -36.15
C LEU A 596 -49.70 17.18 -36.70
N TRP A 597 -49.21 17.23 -37.94
CA TRP A 597 -48.40 16.16 -38.54
C TRP A 597 -47.17 15.86 -37.71
N GLN A 598 -46.32 16.85 -37.44
CA GLN A 598 -45.11 16.67 -36.64
C GLN A 598 -45.40 16.12 -35.23
N VAL A 599 -46.50 16.54 -34.59
CA VAL A 599 -46.89 16.04 -33.26
C VAL A 599 -47.30 14.57 -33.31
N ARG A 600 -48.05 14.17 -34.34
CA ARG A 600 -48.56 12.81 -34.50
C ARG A 600 -47.49 11.84 -34.97
N GLU A 601 -46.63 12.25 -35.90
CA GLU A 601 -45.44 11.49 -36.30
C GLU A 601 -44.51 11.24 -35.11
N SER A 602 -44.26 12.27 -34.28
CA SER A 602 -43.48 12.11 -33.05
C SER A 602 -44.12 11.14 -32.05
N ALA A 603 -45.44 10.97 -32.10
CA ALA A 603 -46.19 10.04 -31.26
C ALA A 603 -46.37 8.64 -31.91
N GLY A 604 -45.88 8.43 -33.13
CA GLY A 604 -46.03 7.18 -33.88
C GLY A 604 -47.48 6.90 -34.32
N LEU A 605 -48.30 7.94 -34.50
CA LEU A 605 -49.72 7.80 -34.84
C LEU A 605 -49.95 8.13 -36.32
N PRO A 606 -50.62 7.25 -37.10
CA PRO A 606 -50.89 7.50 -38.51
C PRO A 606 -51.91 8.63 -38.69
N ILE A 607 -51.80 9.37 -39.79
CA ILE A 607 -52.70 10.47 -40.15
C ILE A 607 -53.15 10.27 -41.59
N SER A 608 -54.47 10.25 -41.82
CA SER A 608 -55.07 10.13 -43.15
C SER A 608 -55.61 11.47 -43.67
N ALA A 609 -56.10 12.34 -42.78
CA ALA A 609 -56.62 13.67 -43.10
C ALA A 609 -56.54 14.60 -41.89
N VAL A 610 -56.56 15.91 -42.14
CA VAL A 610 -56.72 16.96 -41.13
C VAL A 610 -58.00 17.71 -41.42
N GLN A 611 -58.91 17.77 -40.43
CA GLN A 611 -60.13 18.56 -40.50
C GLN A 611 -59.97 19.75 -39.56
N LEU A 612 -60.30 20.94 -40.06
CA LEU A 612 -60.23 22.20 -39.31
C LEU A 612 -61.66 22.76 -39.18
N HIS A 613 -62.14 22.94 -37.96
CA HIS A 613 -63.50 23.41 -37.68
C HIS A 613 -63.47 24.76 -36.98
N ARG A 614 -64.41 25.65 -37.34
CA ARG A 614 -64.59 26.95 -36.67
C ARG A 614 -63.29 27.77 -36.60
N VAL A 615 -62.55 27.84 -37.71
CA VAL A 615 -61.33 28.64 -37.82
C VAL A 615 -61.69 30.12 -37.85
N ASP A 616 -61.12 30.88 -36.91
CA ASP A 616 -61.24 32.33 -36.86
C ASP A 616 -59.84 32.96 -36.91
N ILE A 617 -59.61 33.86 -37.88
CA ILE A 617 -58.33 34.55 -38.08
C ILE A 617 -58.55 36.01 -37.68
N MET A 618 -58.24 36.31 -36.43
CA MET A 618 -58.52 37.62 -35.82
C MET A 618 -57.64 38.76 -36.37
N LYS A 619 -56.44 38.44 -36.86
CA LYS A 619 -55.47 39.43 -37.37
C LYS A 619 -54.60 38.81 -38.45
N ALA A 620 -54.44 39.52 -39.55
CA ALA A 620 -53.48 39.18 -40.60
C ALA A 620 -52.29 40.15 -40.52
N PRO A 621 -51.10 39.69 -40.10
CA PRO A 621 -49.92 40.53 -39.96
C PRO A 621 -49.40 40.94 -41.34
N ALA A 622 -49.05 42.21 -41.46
CA ALA A 622 -48.26 42.70 -42.58
C ALA A 622 -46.83 42.15 -42.44
N LEU A 623 -46.29 41.58 -43.52
CA LEU A 623 -44.92 41.10 -43.59
C LEU A 623 -44.04 42.27 -44.06
N PRO A 624 -43.20 42.84 -43.19
CA PRO A 624 -42.40 44.02 -43.56
C PRO A 624 -41.35 43.65 -44.61
N ASP A 625 -41.12 44.58 -45.56
CA ASP A 625 -40.15 44.42 -46.65
C ASP A 625 -38.67 44.63 -46.24
N GLY A 626 -38.41 45.11 -45.02
CA GLY A 626 -37.10 45.59 -44.59
C GLY A 626 -36.14 44.50 -44.07
N ASP A 627 -34.93 44.48 -44.60
CA ASP A 627 -33.77 43.71 -44.10
C ASP A 627 -33.01 44.41 -42.94
N SER A 628 -33.49 45.56 -42.45
CA SER A 628 -32.83 46.32 -41.38
C SER A 628 -33.12 45.67 -40.02
N GLY A 629 -32.12 44.97 -39.47
CA GLY A 629 -32.11 44.43 -38.12
C GLY A 629 -32.02 45.50 -37.02
N ASP A 630 -32.74 46.61 -37.18
CA ASP A 630 -32.77 47.72 -36.22
C ASP A 630 -34.09 47.68 -35.45
N SER A 631 -34.01 47.15 -34.23
CA SER A 631 -34.78 47.40 -32.98
C SER A 631 -36.28 47.80 -32.98
N GLY A 632 -37.00 47.75 -34.09
CA GLY A 632 -38.46 47.80 -34.22
C GLY A 632 -39.00 46.53 -34.89
N VAL A 633 -38.34 45.39 -34.62
CA VAL A 633 -38.75 44.10 -35.16
C VAL A 633 -40.08 43.73 -34.49
N ASP A 634 -41.18 43.84 -35.21
CA ASP A 634 -42.36 43.04 -34.89
C ASP A 634 -41.93 41.58 -35.01
N HIS A 635 -41.45 41.02 -33.91
CA HIS A 635 -41.27 39.59 -33.74
C HIS A 635 -42.67 39.00 -33.84
N TYR A 636 -43.03 38.53 -35.03
CA TYR A 636 -44.14 37.63 -35.19
C TYR A 636 -43.73 36.27 -34.63
N ASP A 637 -43.66 36.17 -33.29
CA ASP A 637 -43.64 34.88 -32.61
C ASP A 637 -45.00 34.24 -32.86
N LEU A 638 -45.12 33.54 -33.99
CA LEU A 638 -46.31 32.78 -34.33
C LEU A 638 -46.29 31.50 -33.49
N MET A 639 -46.69 31.63 -32.23
CA MET A 639 -46.86 30.51 -31.32
C MET A 639 -48.12 29.75 -31.71
N THR A 640 -47.97 28.69 -32.49
CA THR A 640 -49.04 27.71 -32.69
C THR A 640 -49.09 26.80 -31.46
N ASP A 641 -49.94 27.11 -30.48
CA ASP A 641 -50.20 26.22 -29.33
C ASP A 641 -51.23 25.15 -29.72
N VAL A 642 -50.79 23.89 -29.80
CA VAL A 642 -51.67 22.76 -30.05
C VAL A 642 -52.03 22.11 -28.70
N GLN A 643 -53.17 22.50 -28.13
CA GLN A 643 -53.68 21.91 -26.89
C GLN A 643 -54.52 20.67 -27.16
N ARG A 644 -54.22 19.57 -26.48
CA ARG A 644 -54.99 18.32 -26.53
C ARG A 644 -56.25 18.46 -25.68
N LEU A 645 -57.43 18.60 -26.29
CA LEU A 645 -58.70 18.45 -25.59
C LEU A 645 -58.93 16.96 -25.29
N GLU A 646 -58.76 16.56 -24.04
CA GLU A 646 -59.09 15.22 -23.57
C GLU A 646 -60.62 15.04 -23.52
N LYS A 647 -61.16 14.21 -24.43
CA LYS A 647 -62.29 13.30 -24.16
C LYS A 647 -62.49 12.33 -25.33
N ASN A 648 -62.52 11.04 -24.99
CA ASN A 648 -62.78 9.85 -25.82
C ASN A 648 -63.68 10.06 -27.05
N LEU A 649 -63.10 10.36 -28.22
CA LEU A 649 -63.73 10.20 -29.54
C LEU A 649 -62.68 9.74 -30.56
N PRO A 650 -63.02 8.85 -31.54
CA PRO A 650 -62.04 8.20 -32.41
C PRO A 650 -61.44 9.09 -33.50
N ASP A 651 -61.97 10.29 -33.71
CA ASP A 651 -61.57 11.17 -34.80
C ASP A 651 -61.05 12.50 -34.27
N ILE A 652 -59.90 12.92 -34.80
CA ILE A 652 -59.15 14.09 -34.36
C ILE A 652 -59.85 15.34 -34.90
N ILE A 653 -60.41 16.13 -34.00
CA ILE A 653 -61.08 17.41 -34.30
C ILE A 653 -60.18 18.54 -33.79
N LEU A 654 -59.65 19.33 -34.72
CA LEU A 654 -59.24 20.73 -34.48
C LEU A 654 -60.21 21.65 -35.22
#